data_AF-A0A7W4CCD5-F1
#
_entry.id   AF-A0A7W4CCD5-F1
#
_cell.length_a   1.000
_cell.length_b   1.000
_cell.length_c   1.000
_cell.angle_alpha   90.00
_cell.angle_beta   90.00
_cell.angle_gamma   90.00
#
_symmetry.space_group_name_H-M   'P 1'
#
loop_
_entity.id
_entity.type
_entity.pdbx_description
1 polymer ?
#
loop_
_entity_poly.entity_id
_entity_poly.type
_entity_poly.pdbx_seq_one_letter_code
_entity_poly.pdbx_strand_id
1 'polypeptide(L)'
;MKLVKRSDSVSKETNQLGVSRRAFMKNTSLAAGGAVVGAGLFAPGMMKKAQAKSVDPEAKTEVKRTICSHCSVGCGIYAEVQNGVWTGQEPAFDHPFNAGGHCAKGAALREHGHGERRLKYPMKLEGGKWKKLSWEQAIEEIGNKALELRKESGPDSVYFLGSAKHSNEQAYAFRKMASLWGTNNVDHQARICHSTTVAGVANTWGYGAMTNSFNDMHNCKSMLFIGSNPAEAHPVAMQHILIAKEKNNCKIVVADPRRTRTAAKSDHYVSLRPGSDVAFIWGLLWHVFANKWEDQEFIRQRVFGMDEIREEVAKWNPAEVERVTGVSEEDVYHTAKLLSENRPGCIVWCMGGTQHTTGNNNTRAYCVLELALGNIGKSGGGANIFRGHDNVQGATDLGVLSDTLPGYYGLSEGSWRHWSKVWDIDFDWVKGRFDDNAYGGQKPMNSAGIPVSRWVDGVLEDKDKIRQRENIRAMFYWGHAVNSQTRGPEMKKAMQKLDMMVIVDPYPTVAAVMNDRTDGVYLLPATTQFETYGSVTASNRSLQWRDKVVDPLFESKPDHEIMYLLSKKLGFSDQLFKNIRVENNQPLIEDITREFNKGMWTIGYTGQSPERLKEHQQNWHTFHKTTLAAEGGPANGETYGLPWPCWGNPEMKHPGTHILYDTSKPVAEGGGNFRTRFGVEFEGQSLLAEDSYSKGSEIKDGYPEFSDKLLKQLGWWDDLTAEEKASAEGKNWKTDVSGGIQRVAIKHGCIPFGNAKARAIVWTFPDRVPLHREPLYTPRRDLVADYPTWDDKEAIFRVPTLYKSIQDQDKSGEYPIILTSGRLVEYEGGGEETRSNPWLAELQQEMFVEVNPKDANDIGFKDGDDVWVEGAEKGRIKVKAMVTRRVKPGLAFLPFHFGGKFEGEDLRSKYPEGTDPYVIGEAANTATTYGYDPVTLMQETKVTLCNIRKA
;
A
#
# COMPACT_ATOMS: atom_id res chain seq x y z
N MET A 1 9.82 -33.59 19.06
CA MET A 1 8.70 -34.53 19.34
C MET A 1 8.42 -35.28 18.04
N LYS A 2 8.82 -36.57 17.94
CA LYS A 2 8.66 -37.39 16.73
C LYS A 2 7.32 -38.12 16.80
N LEU A 3 6.43 -37.90 15.84
CA LEU A 3 5.20 -38.68 15.70
C LEU A 3 5.40 -39.75 14.62
N VAL A 4 5.24 -41.01 15.02
CA VAL A 4 5.31 -42.20 14.17
C VAL A 4 3.88 -42.60 13.80
N LYS A 5 3.65 -42.87 12.50
CA LYS A 5 2.39 -43.43 11.97
C LYS A 5 2.05 -44.76 12.64
N ARG A 6 0.82 -44.91 13.13
CA ARG A 6 0.22 -46.24 13.40
C ARG A 6 -0.55 -46.73 12.19
N SER A 7 -0.43 -48.04 12.00
CA SER A 7 -0.66 -48.85 10.82
C SER A 7 -2.12 -49.07 10.42
N ASP A 8 -2.29 -49.34 9.13
CA ASP A 8 -3.47 -49.94 8.52
C ASP A 8 -3.65 -51.41 8.92
N SER A 9 -4.90 -51.76 9.24
CA SER A 9 -5.60 -53.05 9.03
C SER A 9 -6.47 -53.39 10.24
N VAL A 10 -7.79 -53.53 10.04
CA VAL A 10 -8.57 -54.74 10.35
C VAL A 10 -9.86 -54.71 9.51
N SER A 11 -10.25 -55.91 9.09
CA SER A 11 -11.27 -56.40 8.17
C SER A 11 -12.72 -55.91 8.31
N LYS A 12 -13.42 -56.00 7.16
CA LYS A 12 -14.88 -56.03 7.01
C LYS A 12 -15.50 -57.24 7.73
N GLU A 13 -16.59 -57.02 8.46
CA GLU A 13 -17.81 -57.85 8.41
C GLU A 13 -19.02 -57.12 9.03
N THR A 14 -20.21 -57.65 8.77
CA THR A 14 -21.44 -56.94 8.39
C THR A 14 -22.56 -56.96 9.46
N ASN A 15 -23.41 -55.91 9.42
CA ASN A 15 -24.84 -55.80 9.84
C ASN A 15 -25.25 -55.98 11.32
N GLN A 16 -25.89 -54.95 11.90
CA GLN A 16 -27.37 -54.84 11.99
C GLN A 16 -27.87 -53.48 12.52
N LEU A 17 -28.77 -52.88 11.71
CA LEU A 17 -30.01 -52.13 12.00
C LEU A 17 -30.09 -51.17 13.21
N GLY A 18 -29.94 -49.88 12.90
CA GLY A 18 -30.51 -48.77 13.68
C GLY A 18 -30.74 -47.56 12.78
N VAL A 19 -32.00 -47.23 12.47
CA VAL A 19 -32.36 -46.04 11.68
C VAL A 19 -32.00 -44.80 12.48
N SER A 20 -31.10 -43.96 11.98
CA SER A 20 -30.72 -42.73 12.67
C SER A 20 -31.85 -41.69 12.60
N ARG A 21 -31.97 -40.87 13.66
CA ARG A 21 -32.96 -39.78 13.80
C ARG A 21 -33.07 -38.85 12.57
N ARG A 22 -32.00 -38.74 11.79
CA ARG A 22 -31.92 -37.90 10.58
C ARG A 22 -32.65 -38.51 9.37
N ALA A 23 -32.77 -39.85 9.31
CA ALA A 23 -33.53 -40.55 8.26
C ALA A 23 -35.05 -40.54 8.54
N PHE A 24 -35.47 -40.60 9.81
CA PHE A 24 -36.88 -40.49 10.20
C PHE A 24 -37.49 -39.14 9.81
N MET A 25 -36.78 -38.04 10.09
CA MET A 25 -37.24 -36.67 9.77
C MET A 25 -37.41 -36.41 8.27
N LYS A 26 -36.63 -37.10 7.42
CA LYS A 26 -36.64 -36.91 5.96
C LYS A 26 -37.84 -37.61 5.29
N ASN A 27 -38.35 -38.68 5.91
CA ASN A 27 -39.46 -39.46 5.38
C ASN A 27 -40.83 -38.94 5.82
N THR A 28 -40.93 -38.18 6.91
CA THR A 28 -42.19 -37.54 7.35
C THR A 28 -42.58 -36.30 6.55
N SER A 29 -41.65 -35.68 5.82
CA SER A 29 -41.91 -34.49 4.98
C SER A 29 -42.49 -34.79 3.59
N LEU A 30 -42.63 -36.07 3.21
CA LEU A 30 -43.15 -36.49 1.89
C LEU A 30 -44.61 -36.99 1.91
N ALA A 31 -45.29 -36.96 3.05
CA ALA A 31 -46.65 -37.50 3.20
C ALA A 31 -47.77 -36.45 3.35
N ALA A 32 -47.51 -35.16 3.09
CA ALA A 32 -48.53 -34.09 3.21
C ALA A 32 -48.61 -33.18 1.97
N GLY A 33 -48.26 -33.70 0.79
CA GLY A 33 -48.48 -33.03 -0.49
C GLY A 33 -49.80 -33.48 -1.12
N GLY A 34 -50.90 -32.82 -0.79
CA GLY A 34 -52.22 -33.25 -1.27
C GLY A 34 -53.37 -32.27 -1.08
N ALA A 35 -53.15 -30.95 -1.24
CA ALA A 35 -54.18 -29.99 -1.62
C ALA A 35 -53.54 -28.61 -1.87
N VAL A 36 -54.06 -27.90 -2.87
CA VAL A 36 -53.70 -26.55 -3.35
C VAL A 36 -52.80 -26.55 -4.59
N VAL A 37 -53.33 -27.14 -5.66
CA VAL A 37 -52.99 -26.80 -7.05
C VAL A 37 -54.04 -25.79 -7.49
N GLY A 38 -53.64 -24.54 -7.72
CA GLY A 38 -54.47 -23.55 -8.42
C GLY A 38 -54.57 -22.16 -7.77
N ALA A 39 -53.46 -21.42 -7.68
CA ALA A 39 -53.51 -19.95 -7.46
C ALA A 39 -52.19 -19.20 -7.77
N GLY A 40 -51.31 -19.71 -8.65
CA GLY A 40 -49.94 -19.15 -8.81
C GLY A 40 -49.51 -18.77 -10.22
N LEU A 41 -50.36 -18.90 -11.24
CA LEU A 41 -49.93 -18.78 -12.65
C LEU A 41 -49.70 -17.36 -13.17
N PHE A 42 -49.79 -16.32 -12.33
CA PHE A 42 -49.51 -14.93 -12.73
C PHE A 42 -48.87 -14.11 -11.61
N ALA A 43 -47.57 -14.29 -11.38
CA ALA A 43 -46.73 -13.35 -10.63
C ALA A 43 -45.33 -13.27 -11.27
N PRO A 44 -44.85 -12.07 -11.68
CA PRO A 44 -43.51 -11.92 -12.23
C PRO A 44 -42.45 -12.02 -11.13
N GLY A 45 -41.52 -12.97 -11.29
CA GLY A 45 -40.15 -12.93 -10.76
C GLY A 45 -39.93 -12.56 -9.29
N MET A 46 -40.43 -13.35 -8.34
CA MET A 46 -39.91 -13.31 -6.96
C MET A 46 -38.66 -14.20 -6.85
N MET A 47 -37.54 -13.60 -6.40
CA MET A 47 -36.28 -14.31 -6.16
C MET A 47 -36.49 -15.56 -5.30
N LYS A 48 -36.15 -16.74 -5.83
CA LYS A 48 -36.01 -17.95 -5.01
C LYS A 48 -34.82 -17.74 -4.07
N LYS A 49 -35.01 -17.97 -2.78
CA LYS A 49 -33.92 -18.22 -1.83
C LYS A 49 -33.05 -19.34 -2.43
N ALA A 50 -31.83 -19.03 -2.83
CA ALA A 50 -30.86 -20.07 -3.19
C ALA A 50 -30.57 -20.84 -1.89
N GLN A 51 -31.15 -22.03 -1.74
CA GLN A 51 -30.61 -22.99 -0.79
C GLN A 51 -29.27 -23.43 -1.38
N ALA A 52 -28.20 -23.33 -0.59
CA ALA A 52 -26.93 -23.96 -0.92
C ALA A 52 -27.25 -25.40 -1.36
N LYS A 53 -26.93 -25.75 -2.62
CA LYS A 53 -26.96 -27.16 -3.02
C LYS A 53 -26.10 -27.88 -1.99
N SER A 54 -26.65 -28.86 -1.29
CA SER A 54 -25.83 -29.79 -0.54
C SER A 54 -24.77 -30.31 -1.51
N VAL A 55 -23.51 -29.99 -1.25
CA VAL A 55 -22.41 -30.45 -2.08
C VAL A 55 -22.47 -31.96 -2.04
N ASP A 56 -22.57 -32.59 -3.22
CA ASP A 56 -22.38 -34.02 -3.33
C ASP A 56 -20.99 -34.33 -2.74
N PRO A 57 -20.87 -35.10 -1.65
CA PRO A 57 -19.58 -35.42 -1.05
C PRO A 57 -18.62 -36.09 -2.05
N GLU A 58 -19.16 -36.67 -3.12
CA GLU A 58 -18.41 -37.33 -4.20
C GLU A 58 -18.03 -36.37 -5.35
N ALA A 59 -18.43 -35.08 -5.31
CA ALA A 59 -18.05 -34.11 -6.32
C ALA A 59 -16.53 -33.87 -6.31
N LYS A 60 -15.91 -33.97 -7.48
CA LYS A 60 -14.47 -33.75 -7.64
C LYS A 60 -14.07 -32.35 -7.15
N THR A 61 -13.12 -32.29 -6.22
CA THR A 61 -12.50 -31.05 -5.77
C THR A 61 -11.53 -30.53 -6.81
N GLU A 62 -11.76 -29.32 -7.30
CA GLU A 62 -10.80 -28.52 -8.06
C GLU A 62 -9.95 -27.71 -7.08
N VAL A 63 -8.62 -27.77 -7.21
CA VAL A 63 -7.72 -26.93 -6.41
C VAL A 63 -7.25 -25.77 -7.26
N LYS A 64 -7.60 -24.56 -6.85
CA LYS A 64 -7.20 -23.31 -7.51
C LYS A 64 -6.08 -22.62 -6.73
N ARG A 65 -5.11 -22.09 -7.46
CA ARG A 65 -3.97 -21.35 -6.88
C ARG A 65 -4.30 -19.85 -6.88
N THR A 66 -4.26 -19.23 -5.72
CA THR A 66 -4.51 -17.79 -5.60
C THR A 66 -3.62 -17.15 -4.53
N ILE A 67 -3.68 -15.83 -4.38
CA ILE A 67 -2.85 -15.04 -3.47
C ILE A 67 -3.74 -14.30 -2.48
N CYS A 68 -3.37 -14.30 -1.20
CA CYS A 68 -4.05 -13.55 -0.14
C CYS A 68 -4.28 -12.07 -0.51
N SER A 69 -5.45 -11.53 -0.15
CA SER A 69 -5.93 -10.17 -0.49
C SER A 69 -5.76 -9.14 0.64
N HIS A 70 -4.97 -9.43 1.69
CA HIS A 70 -4.87 -8.57 2.88
C HIS A 70 -3.62 -7.70 2.90
N CYS A 71 -2.50 -8.22 3.41
CA CYS A 71 -1.24 -7.48 3.51
C CYS A 71 -0.31 -7.81 2.33
N SER A 72 0.69 -6.98 2.13
CA SER A 72 1.65 -7.08 1.03
C SER A 72 2.69 -8.22 1.14
N VAL A 73 2.53 -9.18 2.05
CA VAL A 73 3.43 -10.37 2.08
C VAL A 73 3.22 -11.22 0.83
N GLY A 74 1.98 -11.31 0.36
CA GLY A 74 1.66 -12.03 -0.88
C GLY A 74 1.64 -13.56 -0.71
N CYS A 75 1.04 -14.07 0.36
CA CYS A 75 0.97 -15.51 0.64
C CYS A 75 0.14 -16.27 -0.41
N GLY A 76 0.64 -17.42 -0.87
CA GLY A 76 -0.09 -18.33 -1.75
C GLY A 76 -1.07 -19.23 -1.00
N ILE A 77 -2.18 -19.54 -1.67
CA ILE A 77 -3.32 -20.29 -1.13
C ILE A 77 -3.74 -21.36 -2.13
N TYR A 78 -4.03 -22.55 -1.61
CA TYR A 78 -4.81 -23.57 -2.28
C TYR A 78 -6.27 -23.41 -1.90
N ALA A 79 -7.11 -22.99 -2.85
CA ALA A 79 -8.55 -22.92 -2.67
C ALA A 79 -9.21 -24.16 -3.25
N GLU A 80 -9.95 -24.89 -2.44
CA GLU A 80 -10.68 -26.10 -2.84
C GLU A 80 -12.11 -25.73 -3.24
N VAL A 81 -12.46 -26.06 -4.48
CA VAL A 81 -13.74 -25.70 -5.09
C VAL A 81 -14.46 -26.96 -5.55
N GLN A 82 -15.72 -27.11 -5.13
CA GLN A 82 -16.59 -28.21 -5.56
C GLN A 82 -17.89 -27.62 -6.12
N ASN A 83 -18.23 -27.95 -7.37
CA ASN A 83 -19.42 -27.42 -8.05
C ASN A 83 -19.54 -25.89 -8.01
N GLY A 84 -18.41 -25.18 -8.14
CA GLY A 84 -18.35 -23.71 -8.11
C GLY A 84 -18.40 -23.08 -6.71
N VAL A 85 -18.45 -23.87 -5.64
CA VAL A 85 -18.47 -23.40 -4.25
C VAL A 85 -17.09 -23.60 -3.61
N TRP A 86 -16.58 -22.57 -2.92
CA TRP A 86 -15.34 -22.66 -2.17
C TRP A 86 -15.52 -23.46 -0.86
N THR A 87 -15.21 -24.75 -0.88
CA THR A 87 -15.49 -25.69 0.22
C THR A 87 -14.37 -25.82 1.23
N GLY A 88 -13.10 -25.64 0.82
CA GLY A 88 -11.92 -25.76 1.69
C GLY A 88 -10.79 -24.80 1.28
N GLN A 89 -9.82 -24.59 2.16
CA GLN A 89 -8.59 -23.89 1.81
C GLN A 89 -7.42 -24.36 2.65
N GLU A 90 -6.22 -24.32 2.09
CA GLU A 90 -4.96 -24.57 2.79
C GLU A 90 -3.91 -23.51 2.37
N PRO A 91 -2.98 -23.11 3.26
CA PRO A 91 -1.84 -22.32 2.86
C PRO A 91 -0.96 -23.14 1.90
N ALA A 92 -0.42 -22.49 0.86
CA ALA A 92 0.44 -23.18 -0.09
C ALA A 92 1.83 -23.49 0.52
N PHE A 93 2.14 -24.78 0.72
CA PHE A 93 3.39 -25.27 1.31
C PHE A 93 4.61 -25.16 0.38
N ASP A 94 4.36 -25.20 -0.93
CA ASP A 94 5.35 -25.04 -2.00
C ASP A 94 5.53 -23.57 -2.42
N HIS A 95 4.65 -22.66 -2.01
CA HIS A 95 4.80 -21.23 -2.31
C HIS A 95 6.01 -20.64 -1.55
N PRO A 96 6.91 -19.91 -2.22
CA PRO A 96 8.19 -19.53 -1.63
C PRO A 96 8.09 -18.49 -0.51
N PHE A 97 7.06 -17.62 -0.52
CA PHE A 97 6.87 -16.63 0.55
C PHE A 97 6.32 -17.24 1.83
N ASN A 98 5.14 -17.86 1.79
CA ASN A 98 4.54 -18.35 3.02
C ASN A 98 5.00 -19.75 3.42
N ALA A 99 5.41 -20.62 2.48
CA ALA A 99 5.90 -21.96 2.77
C ALA A 99 5.00 -22.78 3.73
N GLY A 100 3.69 -22.61 3.62
CA GLY A 100 2.68 -23.21 4.51
C GLY A 100 2.26 -22.35 5.70
N GLY A 101 2.86 -21.18 5.90
CA GLY A 101 2.46 -20.20 6.90
C GLY A 101 1.12 -19.53 6.56
N HIS A 102 0.32 -19.28 7.59
CA HIS A 102 -0.93 -18.53 7.50
C HIS A 102 -1.12 -17.66 8.73
N CYS A 103 -1.65 -16.45 8.55
CA CYS A 103 -2.09 -15.61 9.68
C CYS A 103 -3.61 -15.75 9.88
N ALA A 104 -4.15 -15.24 10.99
CA ALA A 104 -5.59 -15.30 11.26
C ALA A 104 -6.42 -14.76 10.09
N LYS A 105 -6.02 -13.62 9.51
CA LYS A 105 -6.73 -13.01 8.39
C LYS A 105 -6.71 -13.87 7.14
N GLY A 106 -5.54 -14.41 6.79
CA GLY A 106 -5.39 -15.34 5.68
C GLY A 106 -6.24 -16.61 5.87
N ALA A 107 -6.23 -17.17 7.08
CA ALA A 107 -6.99 -18.37 7.42
C ALA A 107 -8.51 -18.17 7.28
N ALA A 108 -8.98 -16.93 7.34
CA ALA A 108 -10.38 -16.55 7.27
C ALA A 108 -10.87 -16.16 5.85
N LEU A 109 -10.01 -16.19 4.83
CA LEU A 109 -10.33 -15.68 3.47
C LEU A 109 -11.50 -16.39 2.79
N ARG A 110 -11.67 -17.69 3.00
CA ARG A 110 -12.80 -18.45 2.44
C ARG A 110 -14.16 -17.79 2.75
N GLU A 111 -14.29 -17.10 3.88
CA GLU A 111 -15.54 -16.42 4.26
C GLU A 111 -15.99 -15.35 3.27
N HIS A 112 -15.11 -14.81 2.43
CA HIS A 112 -15.51 -13.93 1.32
C HIS A 112 -16.55 -14.57 0.39
N GLY A 113 -16.50 -15.90 0.24
CA GLY A 113 -17.43 -16.71 -0.55
C GLY A 113 -18.71 -17.12 0.20
N HIS A 114 -18.81 -16.89 1.51
CA HIS A 114 -19.92 -17.36 2.36
C HIS A 114 -20.59 -16.24 3.19
N GLY A 115 -19.94 -15.09 3.30
CA GLY A 115 -20.35 -14.01 4.19
C GLY A 115 -21.66 -13.34 3.77
N GLU A 116 -22.60 -13.22 4.70
CA GLU A 116 -23.93 -12.65 4.46
C GLU A 116 -23.95 -11.10 4.50
N ARG A 117 -22.87 -10.49 5.01
CA ARG A 117 -22.73 -9.03 5.24
C ARG A 117 -22.32 -8.21 4.01
N ARG A 118 -22.21 -8.85 2.84
CA ARG A 118 -21.81 -8.19 1.59
C ARG A 118 -22.93 -7.35 0.97
N LEU A 119 -22.54 -6.36 0.18
CA LEU A 119 -23.44 -5.70 -0.75
C LEU A 119 -23.89 -6.68 -1.83
N LYS A 120 -25.20 -6.74 -2.10
CA LYS A 120 -25.81 -7.76 -2.97
C LYS A 120 -26.23 -7.23 -4.32
N TYR A 121 -26.57 -5.95 -4.39
CA TYR A 121 -27.08 -5.26 -5.58
C TYR A 121 -26.80 -3.76 -5.45
N PRO A 122 -26.80 -2.99 -6.55
CA PRO A 122 -26.71 -1.53 -6.49
C PRO A 122 -27.81 -0.93 -5.61
N MET A 123 -27.46 0.08 -4.81
CA MET A 123 -28.40 0.79 -3.96
C MET A 123 -28.16 2.29 -4.01
N LYS A 124 -29.21 3.07 -3.76
CA LYS A 124 -29.09 4.50 -3.45
C LYS A 124 -29.78 4.84 -2.15
N LEU A 125 -29.31 5.89 -1.50
CA LEU A 125 -30.02 6.51 -0.41
C LEU A 125 -31.06 7.48 -1.00
N GLU A 126 -32.32 7.31 -0.60
CA GLU A 126 -33.42 8.20 -0.99
C GLU A 126 -34.30 8.47 0.23
N GLY A 127 -34.41 9.74 0.63
CA GLY A 127 -35.13 10.14 1.84
C GLY A 127 -34.61 9.45 3.11
N GLY A 128 -33.30 9.19 3.19
CA GLY A 128 -32.64 8.53 4.32
C GLY A 128 -32.83 7.02 4.39
N LYS A 129 -33.38 6.39 3.35
CA LYS A 129 -33.57 4.93 3.28
C LYS A 129 -32.86 4.35 2.06
N TRP A 130 -32.22 3.20 2.23
CA TRP A 130 -31.58 2.49 1.14
C TRP A 130 -32.62 1.84 0.22
N LYS A 131 -32.56 2.17 -1.07
CA LYS A 131 -33.40 1.60 -2.13
C LYS A 131 -32.54 0.83 -3.12
N LYS A 132 -33.00 -0.37 -3.48
CA LYS A 132 -32.39 -1.18 -4.54
C LYS A 132 -32.51 -0.45 -5.89
N LEU A 133 -31.46 -0.55 -6.69
CA LEU A 133 -31.40 -0.14 -8.09
C LEU A 133 -31.03 -1.33 -8.98
N SER A 134 -31.35 -1.25 -10.27
CA SER A 134 -30.65 -2.05 -11.28
C SER A 134 -29.27 -1.44 -11.59
N TRP A 135 -28.37 -2.22 -12.18
CA TRP A 135 -27.08 -1.71 -12.63
C TRP A 135 -27.22 -0.62 -13.70
N GLU A 136 -28.16 -0.79 -14.63
CA GLU A 136 -28.43 0.20 -15.69
C GLU A 136 -28.88 1.52 -15.09
N GLN A 137 -29.81 1.49 -14.12
CA GLN A 137 -30.27 2.67 -13.41
C GLN A 137 -29.12 3.34 -12.64
N ALA A 138 -28.32 2.56 -11.91
CA ALA A 138 -27.21 3.10 -11.15
C ALA A 138 -26.16 3.79 -12.04
N ILE A 139 -25.75 3.15 -13.14
CA ILE A 139 -24.80 3.73 -14.09
C ILE A 139 -25.37 4.98 -14.77
N GLU A 140 -26.66 4.95 -15.15
CA GLU A 140 -27.33 6.09 -15.78
C GLU A 140 -27.42 7.30 -14.84
N GLU A 141 -27.92 7.12 -13.61
CA GLU A 141 -28.05 8.18 -12.62
C GLU A 141 -26.69 8.79 -12.23
N ILE A 142 -25.71 7.93 -11.90
CA ILE A 142 -24.35 8.36 -11.53
C ILE A 142 -23.66 9.07 -12.69
N GLY A 143 -23.71 8.50 -13.89
CA GLY A 143 -23.06 9.04 -15.06
C GLY A 143 -23.67 10.38 -15.51
N ASN A 144 -24.99 10.51 -15.45
CA ASN A 144 -25.68 11.78 -15.73
C ASN A 144 -25.22 12.88 -14.76
N LYS A 145 -25.18 12.58 -13.45
CA LYS A 145 -24.74 13.57 -12.45
C LYS A 145 -23.26 13.93 -12.62
N ALA A 146 -22.39 12.96 -12.92
CA ALA A 146 -20.98 13.25 -13.19
C ALA A 146 -20.79 14.17 -14.42
N LEU A 147 -21.52 13.92 -15.51
CA LEU A 147 -21.48 14.75 -16.72
C LEU A 147 -22.04 16.16 -16.49
N GLU A 148 -23.11 16.28 -15.70
CA GLU A 148 -23.66 17.56 -15.25
C GLU A 148 -22.60 18.37 -14.48
N LEU A 149 -22.01 17.78 -13.44
CA LEU A 149 -20.97 18.43 -12.62
C LEU A 149 -19.75 18.83 -13.44
N ARG A 150 -19.33 17.98 -14.39
CA ARG A 150 -18.24 18.30 -15.32
C ARG A 150 -18.56 19.54 -16.15
N LYS A 151 -19.78 19.65 -16.66
CA LYS A 151 -20.22 20.78 -17.48
C LYS A 151 -20.26 22.07 -16.66
N GLU A 152 -20.78 22.01 -15.45
CA GLU A 152 -20.93 23.17 -14.56
C GLU A 152 -19.60 23.64 -13.95
N SER A 153 -18.83 22.70 -13.40
CA SER A 153 -17.70 22.98 -12.49
C SER A 153 -16.35 22.47 -13.00
N GLY A 154 -16.30 21.86 -14.19
CA GLY A 154 -15.08 21.29 -14.75
C GLY A 154 -14.74 19.88 -14.22
N PRO A 155 -13.79 19.18 -14.84
CA PRO A 155 -13.50 17.77 -14.55
C PRO A 155 -12.92 17.53 -13.15
N ASP A 156 -12.16 18.48 -12.60
CA ASP A 156 -11.55 18.37 -11.26
C ASP A 156 -12.56 18.46 -10.10
N SER A 157 -13.83 18.79 -10.38
CA SER A 157 -14.92 18.73 -9.39
C SER A 157 -15.34 17.29 -9.04
N VAL A 158 -14.89 16.30 -9.82
CA VAL A 158 -15.12 14.87 -9.58
C VAL A 158 -13.79 14.21 -9.18
N TYR A 159 -13.80 13.53 -8.05
CA TYR A 159 -12.62 12.86 -7.50
C TYR A 159 -12.75 11.34 -7.62
N PHE A 160 -11.69 10.68 -8.09
CA PHE A 160 -11.59 9.22 -8.24
C PHE A 160 -10.63 8.64 -7.20
N LEU A 161 -11.16 8.11 -6.10
CA LEU A 161 -10.35 7.52 -5.03
C LEU A 161 -10.39 5.99 -5.10
N GLY A 162 -9.24 5.35 -5.26
CA GLY A 162 -9.12 3.88 -5.27
C GLY A 162 -8.02 3.39 -6.19
N SER A 163 -7.54 2.15 -6.13
CA SER A 163 -7.41 1.38 -4.90
C SER A 163 -6.18 0.47 -4.89
N ALA A 164 -5.57 0.34 -3.71
CA ALA A 164 -4.61 -0.71 -3.40
C ALA A 164 -5.22 -2.13 -3.31
N LYS A 165 -6.55 -2.26 -3.43
CA LYS A 165 -7.27 -3.55 -3.46
C LYS A 165 -7.58 -4.04 -4.88
N HIS A 166 -7.40 -3.20 -5.88
CA HIS A 166 -7.49 -3.58 -7.28
C HIS A 166 -6.36 -4.54 -7.65
N SER A 167 -6.61 -5.45 -8.61
CA SER A 167 -5.49 -6.07 -9.34
C SER A 167 -4.67 -5.00 -10.06
N ASN A 168 -3.47 -5.33 -10.52
CA ASN A 168 -2.67 -4.42 -11.33
C ASN A 168 -3.44 -3.95 -12.57
N GLU A 169 -4.14 -4.84 -13.26
CA GLU A 169 -4.89 -4.50 -14.46
C GLU A 169 -6.03 -3.52 -14.15
N GLN A 170 -6.71 -3.73 -13.02
CA GLN A 170 -7.78 -2.85 -12.56
C GLN A 170 -7.23 -1.48 -12.12
N ALA A 171 -6.11 -1.44 -11.39
CA ALA A 171 -5.46 -0.19 -10.96
C ALA A 171 -4.99 0.64 -12.16
N TYR A 172 -4.44 -0.01 -13.18
CA TYR A 172 -4.04 0.63 -14.43
C TYR A 172 -5.25 1.22 -15.18
N ALA A 173 -6.33 0.43 -15.33
CA ALA A 173 -7.55 0.89 -15.96
C ALA A 173 -8.17 2.07 -15.20
N PHE A 174 -8.12 2.06 -13.86
CA PHE A 174 -8.61 3.14 -13.01
C PHE A 174 -7.81 4.44 -13.22
N ARG A 175 -6.47 4.37 -13.23
CA ARG A 175 -5.64 5.56 -13.50
C ARG A 175 -5.88 6.11 -14.90
N LYS A 176 -5.93 5.23 -15.91
CA LYS A 176 -6.24 5.61 -17.30
C LYS A 176 -7.62 6.26 -17.40
N MET A 177 -8.63 5.72 -16.72
CA MET A 177 -9.98 6.30 -16.66
C MET A 177 -9.97 7.73 -16.09
N ALA A 178 -9.26 7.99 -14.99
CA ALA A 178 -9.13 9.35 -14.43
C ALA A 178 -8.40 10.31 -15.41
N SER A 179 -7.37 9.82 -16.12
CA SER A 179 -6.68 10.61 -17.15
C SER A 179 -7.60 10.97 -18.32
N LEU A 180 -8.42 10.03 -18.81
CA LEU A 180 -9.34 10.28 -19.93
C LEU A 180 -10.61 11.03 -19.50
N TRP A 181 -10.94 10.98 -18.21
CA TRP A 181 -11.86 11.94 -17.61
C TRP A 181 -11.29 13.36 -17.68
N GLY A 182 -9.99 13.53 -17.47
CA GLY A 182 -9.31 14.82 -17.53
C GLY A 182 -9.08 15.44 -16.15
N THR A 183 -8.74 14.62 -15.16
CA THR A 183 -8.39 15.09 -13.81
C THR A 183 -7.15 14.39 -13.26
N ASN A 184 -6.42 15.09 -12.39
CA ASN A 184 -5.39 14.51 -11.51
C ASN A 184 -5.89 14.38 -10.06
N ASN A 185 -7.16 14.67 -9.77
CA ASN A 185 -7.82 14.34 -8.50
C ASN A 185 -8.14 12.84 -8.46
N VAL A 186 -7.07 12.06 -8.46
CA VAL A 186 -7.05 10.61 -8.34
C VAL A 186 -5.94 10.23 -7.37
N ASP A 187 -6.23 9.36 -6.42
CA ASP A 187 -5.24 8.91 -5.45
C ASP A 187 -5.68 7.56 -4.85
N HIS A 188 -4.82 6.96 -4.03
CA HIS A 188 -5.11 5.72 -3.32
C HIS A 188 -4.38 5.66 -1.97
N GLN A 189 -4.49 4.50 -1.30
CA GLN A 189 -4.01 4.29 0.06
C GLN A 189 -2.50 4.52 0.26
N ALA A 190 -1.65 4.51 -0.79
CA ALA A 190 -0.23 4.83 -0.61
C ALA A 190 -0.03 6.25 -0.07
N ARG A 191 -0.90 7.22 -0.40
CA ARG A 191 -0.81 8.59 0.13
C ARG A 191 -0.86 8.67 1.65
N ILE A 192 -1.61 7.78 2.28
CA ILE A 192 -1.78 7.67 3.73
C ILE A 192 -0.98 6.51 4.34
N CYS A 193 -0.05 5.93 3.58
CA CYS A 193 0.73 4.76 4.01
C CYS A 193 2.23 4.90 3.69
N HIS A 194 2.61 5.05 2.41
CA HIS A 194 4.01 5.01 1.95
C HIS A 194 4.45 6.14 1.02
N SER A 195 3.63 7.16 0.73
CA SER A 195 4.06 8.26 -0.16
C SER A 195 5.35 8.93 0.31
N THR A 196 5.53 9.16 1.62
CA THR A 196 6.80 9.68 2.18
C THR A 196 7.97 8.74 1.99
N THR A 197 7.74 7.42 2.08
CA THR A 197 8.76 6.42 1.68
C THR A 197 9.10 6.57 0.21
N VAL A 198 8.11 6.60 -0.68
CA VAL A 198 8.37 6.69 -2.12
C VAL A 198 9.17 7.96 -2.42
N ALA A 199 8.78 9.09 -1.84
CA ALA A 199 9.50 10.34 -1.98
C ALA A 199 10.92 10.27 -1.40
N GLY A 200 11.09 9.93 -0.12
CA GLY A 200 12.40 9.91 0.56
C GLY A 200 13.38 8.92 -0.06
N VAL A 201 12.94 7.68 -0.28
CA VAL A 201 13.77 6.60 -0.80
C VAL A 201 14.12 6.84 -2.27
N ALA A 202 13.14 7.21 -3.11
CA ALA A 202 13.43 7.45 -4.53
C ALA A 202 14.32 8.67 -4.73
N ASN A 203 14.25 9.65 -3.82
CA ASN A 203 15.15 10.78 -3.79
C ASN A 203 16.50 10.46 -3.14
N THR A 204 16.71 9.30 -2.53
CA THR A 204 18.04 8.91 -2.01
C THR A 204 18.72 7.91 -2.97
N TRP A 205 17.99 6.88 -3.43
CA TRP A 205 18.54 5.73 -4.18
C TRP A 205 18.04 5.62 -5.63
N GLY A 206 17.07 6.43 -6.02
CA GLY A 206 16.50 6.45 -7.38
C GLY A 206 15.12 5.80 -7.52
N TYR A 207 14.78 4.80 -6.69
CA TYR A 207 13.45 4.15 -6.66
C TYR A 207 12.86 4.13 -5.26
N GLY A 208 11.54 4.26 -5.17
CA GLY A 208 10.82 4.36 -3.91
C GLY A 208 10.41 3.03 -3.28
N ALA A 209 11.06 1.92 -3.65
CA ALA A 209 10.62 0.55 -3.38
C ALA A 209 11.44 -0.17 -2.32
N MET A 210 10.92 -1.30 -1.81
CA MET A 210 11.70 -2.24 -1.00
C MET A 210 12.91 -2.74 -1.80
N THR A 211 14.11 -2.68 -1.23
CA THR A 211 15.34 -2.99 -2.01
C THR A 211 15.59 -4.48 -2.15
N ASN A 212 15.18 -5.29 -1.17
CA ASN A 212 15.42 -6.74 -1.14
C ASN A 212 14.07 -7.49 -1.09
N SER A 213 14.06 -8.70 -0.52
CA SER A 213 12.87 -9.54 -0.37
C SER A 213 12.74 -10.09 1.04
N PHE A 214 11.54 -10.56 1.41
CA PHE A 214 11.32 -11.25 2.68
C PHE A 214 12.26 -12.47 2.81
N ASN A 215 12.43 -13.23 1.74
CA ASN A 215 13.27 -14.43 1.73
C ASN A 215 14.76 -14.10 1.84
N ASP A 216 15.22 -13.00 1.24
CA ASP A 216 16.62 -12.57 1.36
C ASP A 216 16.98 -12.15 2.79
N MET A 217 15.98 -11.78 3.61
CA MET A 217 16.19 -11.51 5.05
C MET A 217 16.75 -12.73 5.80
N HIS A 218 16.60 -13.96 5.28
CA HIS A 218 17.26 -15.14 5.87
C HIS A 218 18.77 -14.97 5.98
N ASN A 219 19.39 -14.19 5.09
CA ASN A 219 20.83 -13.96 5.03
C ASN A 219 21.33 -12.83 5.95
N CYS A 220 20.41 -12.14 6.62
CA CYS A 220 20.70 -10.97 7.44
C CYS A 220 21.43 -11.34 8.74
N LYS A 221 22.34 -10.46 9.19
CA LYS A 221 23.04 -10.62 10.48
C LYS A 221 22.59 -9.61 11.55
N SER A 222 21.95 -8.52 11.16
CA SER A 222 21.27 -7.61 12.08
C SER A 222 20.06 -6.94 11.45
N MET A 223 18.98 -6.79 12.21
CA MET A 223 17.75 -6.13 11.76
C MET A 223 17.36 -5.02 12.74
N LEU A 224 17.22 -3.79 12.24
CA LEU A 224 16.59 -2.70 12.98
C LEU A 224 15.13 -2.55 12.53
N PHE A 225 14.21 -2.85 13.42
CA PHE A 225 12.80 -2.50 13.24
C PHE A 225 12.55 -1.13 13.87
N ILE A 226 12.25 -0.13 13.04
CA ILE A 226 11.85 1.20 13.49
C ILE A 226 10.61 1.64 12.70
N GLY A 227 9.55 1.99 13.41
CA GLY A 227 8.26 2.26 12.78
C GLY A 227 7.62 1.05 12.07
N SER A 228 7.92 -0.17 12.54
CA SER A 228 7.38 -1.43 12.02
C SER A 228 7.06 -2.43 13.14
N ASN A 229 5.93 -3.13 13.01
CA ASN A 229 5.49 -4.18 13.92
C ASN A 229 5.01 -5.41 13.12
N PRO A 230 5.92 -6.16 12.49
CA PRO A 230 5.57 -7.26 11.59
C PRO A 230 4.82 -8.41 12.26
N ALA A 231 4.94 -8.61 13.58
CA ALA A 231 4.18 -9.65 14.27
C ALA A 231 2.65 -9.44 14.20
N GLU A 232 2.22 -8.20 13.95
CA GLU A 232 0.81 -7.84 13.82
C GLU A 232 0.47 -7.42 12.39
N ALA A 233 1.31 -6.58 11.76
CA ALA A 233 1.05 -6.03 10.44
C ALA A 233 1.43 -6.98 9.28
N HIS A 234 2.44 -7.83 9.47
CA HIS A 234 2.97 -8.75 8.44
C HIS A 234 3.31 -10.13 9.03
N PRO A 235 2.35 -10.85 9.66
CA PRO A 235 2.71 -11.93 10.57
C PRO A 235 3.49 -13.07 9.91
N VAL A 236 3.19 -13.37 8.64
CA VAL A 236 3.91 -14.40 7.88
C VAL A 236 5.35 -13.96 7.59
N ALA A 237 5.66 -12.66 7.52
CA ALA A 237 7.04 -12.19 7.39
C ALA A 237 7.89 -12.52 8.62
N MET A 238 7.27 -12.71 9.80
CA MET A 238 8.00 -13.14 11.01
C MET A 238 8.70 -14.48 10.83
N GLN A 239 8.22 -15.37 9.95
CA GLN A 239 8.92 -16.63 9.70
C GLN A 239 10.33 -16.38 9.14
N HIS A 240 10.47 -15.44 8.21
CA HIS A 240 11.76 -15.13 7.58
C HIS A 240 12.70 -14.44 8.59
N ILE A 241 12.14 -13.56 9.41
CA ILE A 241 12.85 -12.86 10.48
C ILE A 241 13.39 -13.88 11.52
N LEU A 242 12.55 -14.83 11.94
CA LEU A 242 12.94 -15.84 12.92
C LEU A 242 13.91 -16.88 12.32
N ILE A 243 13.77 -17.24 11.05
CA ILE A 243 14.74 -18.07 10.34
C ILE A 243 16.12 -17.39 10.33
N ALA A 244 16.18 -16.09 10.04
CA ALA A 244 17.45 -15.34 10.11
C ALA A 244 18.04 -15.35 11.53
N LYS A 245 17.20 -15.16 12.55
CA LYS A 245 17.63 -15.24 13.96
C LYS A 245 18.21 -16.60 14.31
N GLU A 246 17.53 -17.68 13.95
CA GLU A 246 17.90 -19.05 14.32
C GLU A 246 19.07 -19.59 13.50
N LYS A 247 19.08 -19.36 12.17
CA LYS A 247 20.10 -19.94 11.28
C LYS A 247 21.34 -19.09 11.12
N ASN A 248 21.18 -17.76 11.15
CA ASN A 248 22.26 -16.81 10.90
C ASN A 248 22.68 -16.02 12.13
N ASN A 249 22.14 -16.35 13.31
CA ASN A 249 22.39 -15.62 14.56
C ASN A 249 22.11 -14.11 14.42
N CYS A 250 21.11 -13.77 13.60
CA CYS A 250 20.75 -12.39 13.31
C CYS A 250 20.33 -11.65 14.59
N LYS A 251 20.92 -10.48 14.83
CA LYS A 251 20.59 -9.62 15.98
C LYS A 251 19.39 -8.73 15.66
N ILE A 252 18.32 -8.90 16.42
CA ILE A 252 17.09 -8.14 16.21
C ILE A 252 17.02 -6.98 17.22
N VAL A 253 17.00 -5.75 16.70
CA VAL A 253 16.72 -4.53 17.46
C VAL A 253 15.32 -4.03 17.11
N VAL A 254 14.52 -3.68 18.11
CA VAL A 254 13.21 -3.04 17.92
C VAL A 254 13.20 -1.69 18.61
N ALA A 255 13.13 -0.62 17.82
CA ALA A 255 12.92 0.75 18.26
C ALA A 255 11.43 1.11 18.06
N ASP A 256 10.64 1.05 19.13
CA ASP A 256 9.19 1.31 19.09
C ASP A 256 8.75 1.97 20.41
N PRO A 257 7.89 3.01 20.38
CA PRO A 257 7.37 3.64 21.59
C PRO A 257 6.61 2.67 22.51
N ARG A 258 6.18 1.52 21.98
CA ARG A 258 5.49 0.46 22.71
C ARG A 258 6.31 -0.83 22.73
N ARG A 259 6.15 -1.60 23.81
CA ARG A 259 6.65 -2.98 23.85
C ARG A 259 5.67 -3.92 23.14
N THR A 260 5.81 -4.02 21.81
CA THR A 260 4.93 -4.78 20.91
C THR A 260 5.18 -6.29 20.92
N ARG A 261 4.34 -7.05 20.19
CA ARG A 261 4.58 -8.49 19.95
C ARG A 261 5.88 -8.75 19.17
N THR A 262 6.30 -7.83 18.29
CA THR A 262 7.63 -7.90 17.66
C THR A 262 8.75 -7.63 18.67
N ALA A 263 8.62 -6.62 19.54
CA ALA A 263 9.60 -6.34 20.59
C ALA A 263 9.79 -7.55 21.54
N ALA A 264 8.76 -8.36 21.77
CA ALA A 264 8.87 -9.58 22.56
C ALA A 264 9.79 -10.66 21.93
N LYS A 265 10.18 -10.51 20.66
CA LYS A 265 11.09 -11.41 19.93
C LYS A 265 12.47 -10.80 19.66
N SER A 266 12.70 -9.55 20.06
CA SER A 266 13.98 -8.86 19.83
C SER A 266 15.06 -9.31 20.81
N ASP A 267 16.31 -9.07 20.46
CA ASP A 267 17.46 -9.20 21.35
C ASP A 267 17.68 -7.90 22.15
N HIS A 268 17.35 -6.76 21.54
CA HIS A 268 17.39 -5.45 22.17
C HIS A 268 16.11 -4.66 21.83
N TYR A 269 15.52 -4.00 22.82
CA TYR A 269 14.33 -3.17 22.66
C TYR A 269 14.64 -1.76 23.15
N VAL A 270 14.36 -0.78 22.30
CA VAL A 270 14.56 0.64 22.57
C VAL A 270 13.20 1.34 22.52
N SER A 271 12.89 2.11 23.56
CA SER A 271 11.64 2.86 23.66
C SER A 271 11.89 4.35 23.43
N LEU A 272 11.79 4.79 22.18
CA LEU A 272 11.88 6.19 21.77
C LEU A 272 10.55 6.93 21.90
N ARG A 273 10.61 8.24 22.15
CA ARG A 273 9.46 9.15 22.07
C ARG A 273 8.93 9.20 20.62
N PRO A 274 7.61 9.09 20.38
CA PRO A 274 7.04 9.25 19.04
C PRO A 274 7.44 10.61 18.42
N GLY A 275 7.87 10.59 17.15
CA GLY A 275 8.26 11.79 16.41
C GLY A 275 9.72 12.22 16.58
N SER A 276 10.55 11.37 17.18
CA SER A 276 11.98 11.64 17.42
C SER A 276 12.91 10.72 16.63
N ASP A 277 12.40 10.09 15.57
CA ASP A 277 13.09 9.07 14.78
C ASP A 277 14.40 9.60 14.14
N VAL A 278 14.40 10.84 13.59
CA VAL A 278 15.61 11.46 13.02
C VAL A 278 16.69 11.62 14.09
N ALA A 279 16.34 12.16 15.27
CA ALA A 279 17.26 12.33 16.38
C ALA A 279 17.89 11.00 16.83
N PHE A 280 17.08 9.93 16.89
CA PHE A 280 17.58 8.60 17.24
C PHE A 280 18.58 8.08 16.20
N ILE A 281 18.26 8.17 14.91
CA ILE A 281 19.14 7.71 13.82
C ILE A 281 20.44 8.52 13.76
N TRP A 282 20.38 9.83 13.98
CA TRP A 282 21.57 10.67 14.11
C TRP A 282 22.41 10.31 15.32
N GLY A 283 21.81 9.96 16.46
CA GLY A 283 22.53 9.40 17.59
C GLY A 283 23.25 8.07 17.27
N LEU A 284 22.60 7.18 16.50
CA LEU A 284 23.27 5.96 16.02
C LEU A 284 24.48 6.30 15.15
N LEU A 285 24.31 7.19 14.17
CA LEU A 285 25.40 7.61 13.28
C LEU A 285 26.51 8.36 14.02
N TRP A 286 26.19 9.10 15.07
CA TRP A 286 27.18 9.76 15.91
C TRP A 286 28.17 8.74 16.47
N HIS A 287 27.67 7.63 17.03
CA HIS A 287 28.53 6.54 17.49
C HIS A 287 29.22 5.80 16.35
N VAL A 288 28.54 5.55 15.22
CA VAL A 288 29.17 4.91 14.05
C VAL A 288 30.39 5.70 13.60
N PHE A 289 30.25 7.01 13.37
CA PHE A 289 31.35 7.87 12.91
C PHE A 289 32.43 8.07 13.98
N ALA A 290 32.05 8.26 15.25
CA ALA A 290 33.02 8.40 16.34
C ALA A 290 33.91 7.16 16.50
N ASN A 291 33.37 5.96 16.21
CA ASN A 291 34.08 4.69 16.31
C ASN A 291 34.66 4.19 14.97
N LYS A 292 34.47 4.95 13.86
CA LYS A 292 34.90 4.58 12.50
C LYS A 292 34.31 3.24 12.03
N TRP A 293 33.03 3.00 12.32
CA TRP A 293 32.32 1.77 11.97
C TRP A 293 31.64 1.82 10.59
N GLU A 294 31.60 2.99 9.96
CA GLU A 294 31.09 3.19 8.61
C GLU A 294 31.89 2.42 7.54
N ASP A 295 31.22 2.09 6.43
CA ASP A 295 31.86 1.54 5.23
C ASP A 295 32.41 2.68 4.36
N GLN A 296 33.66 3.06 4.63
CA GLN A 296 34.35 4.15 3.94
C GLN A 296 34.46 3.92 2.43
N GLU A 297 34.70 2.68 1.99
CA GLU A 297 34.85 2.38 0.57
C GLU A 297 33.50 2.44 -0.15
N PHE A 298 32.44 1.90 0.46
CA PHE A 298 31.09 2.05 -0.09
C PHE A 298 30.69 3.53 -0.22
N ILE A 299 30.98 4.34 0.81
CA ILE A 299 30.69 5.78 0.79
C ILE A 299 31.44 6.46 -0.37
N ARG A 300 32.75 6.24 -0.49
CA ARG A 300 33.57 6.81 -1.57
C ARG A 300 33.01 6.47 -2.95
N GLN A 301 32.78 5.18 -3.19
CA GLN A 301 32.37 4.66 -4.49
C GLN A 301 30.94 5.06 -4.87
N ARG A 302 30.01 5.09 -3.90
CA ARG A 302 28.58 5.01 -4.19
C ARG A 302 27.71 6.04 -3.48
N VAL A 303 28.26 6.96 -2.67
CA VAL A 303 27.46 7.92 -1.89
C VAL A 303 27.94 9.36 -2.11
N PHE A 304 26.99 10.26 -2.37
CA PHE A 304 27.21 11.69 -2.51
C PHE A 304 26.65 12.45 -1.31
N GLY A 305 27.38 13.45 -0.82
CA GLY A 305 26.93 14.36 0.25
C GLY A 305 27.00 13.81 1.68
N MET A 306 27.80 12.78 1.95
CA MET A 306 27.95 12.23 3.31
C MET A 306 28.66 13.20 4.27
N ASP A 307 29.48 14.13 3.76
CA ASP A 307 30.15 15.11 4.63
C ASP A 307 29.17 16.09 5.29
N GLU A 308 28.18 16.58 4.54
CA GLU A 308 27.09 17.40 5.11
C GLU A 308 26.29 16.62 6.18
N ILE A 309 26.13 15.30 6.01
CA ILE A 309 25.51 14.46 7.04
C ILE A 309 26.37 14.42 8.30
N ARG A 310 27.70 14.27 8.17
CA ARG A 310 28.61 14.25 9.32
C ARG A 310 28.54 15.55 10.11
N GLU A 311 28.45 16.69 9.43
CA GLU A 311 28.28 18.00 10.07
C GLU A 311 26.98 18.10 10.87
N GLU A 312 25.86 17.60 10.32
CA GLU A 312 24.60 17.58 11.05
C GLU A 312 24.64 16.59 12.23
N VAL A 313 25.11 15.37 12.00
CA VAL A 313 25.22 14.32 13.02
C VAL A 313 26.09 14.74 14.20
N ALA A 314 27.13 15.56 13.98
CA ALA A 314 27.98 16.07 15.06
C ALA A 314 27.22 16.89 16.13
N LYS A 315 26.05 17.43 15.79
CA LYS A 315 25.17 18.16 16.73
C LYS A 315 24.39 17.22 17.66
N TRP A 316 24.24 15.95 17.27
CA TRP A 316 23.46 14.93 17.97
C TRP A 316 24.34 14.08 18.89
N ASN A 317 25.04 14.75 19.81
CA ASN A 317 25.79 14.05 20.86
C ASN A 317 24.84 13.27 21.80
N PRO A 318 25.36 12.33 22.61
CA PRO A 318 24.51 11.46 23.42
C PRO A 318 23.53 12.19 24.35
N ALA A 319 23.96 13.30 24.97
CA ALA A 319 23.10 14.09 25.86
C ALA A 319 21.93 14.75 25.10
N GLU A 320 22.17 15.25 23.89
CA GLU A 320 21.13 15.86 23.06
C GLU A 320 20.14 14.81 22.54
N VAL A 321 20.64 13.64 22.12
CA VAL A 321 19.81 12.50 21.71
C VAL A 321 18.92 12.06 22.85
N GLU A 322 19.46 11.90 24.07
CA GLU A 322 18.67 11.54 25.25
C GLU A 322 17.62 12.61 25.58
N ARG A 323 17.98 13.90 25.50
CA ARG A 323 17.06 15.04 25.73
C ARG A 323 15.85 15.00 24.80
N VAL A 324 16.06 14.70 23.51
CA VAL A 324 15.02 14.75 22.48
C VAL A 324 14.22 13.45 22.39
N THR A 325 14.90 12.31 22.47
CA THR A 325 14.30 10.98 22.22
C THR A 325 13.84 10.27 23.48
N GLY A 326 14.45 10.59 24.63
CA GLY A 326 14.30 9.84 25.88
C GLY A 326 14.98 8.46 25.86
N VAL A 327 15.89 8.21 24.91
CA VAL A 327 16.71 6.99 24.83
C VAL A 327 18.09 7.27 25.42
N SER A 328 18.55 6.39 26.31
CA SER A 328 19.84 6.52 26.99
C SER A 328 21.01 6.38 26.02
N GLU A 329 22.16 7.01 26.30
CA GLU A 329 23.40 6.78 25.56
C GLU A 329 23.74 5.28 25.47
N GLU A 330 23.56 4.52 26.55
CA GLU A 330 23.85 3.09 26.60
C GLU A 330 23.06 2.32 25.53
N ASP A 331 21.75 2.57 25.42
CA ASP A 331 20.88 1.92 24.44
C ASP A 331 21.22 2.34 23.00
N VAL A 332 21.51 3.63 22.78
CA VAL A 332 21.91 4.14 21.45
C VAL A 332 23.25 3.52 21.03
N TYR A 333 24.25 3.54 21.90
CA TYR A 333 25.56 2.94 21.66
C TYR A 333 25.45 1.44 21.41
N HIS A 334 24.70 0.72 22.25
CA HIS A 334 24.51 -0.72 22.10
C HIS A 334 23.82 -1.06 20.77
N THR A 335 22.79 -0.29 20.39
CA THR A 335 22.14 -0.42 19.09
C THR A 335 23.12 -0.19 17.95
N ALA A 336 23.85 0.93 17.95
CA ALA A 336 24.83 1.25 16.90
C ALA A 336 25.87 0.14 16.75
N LYS A 337 26.40 -0.36 17.88
CA LYS A 337 27.37 -1.45 17.92
C LYS A 337 26.81 -2.74 17.33
N LEU A 338 25.61 -3.16 17.73
CA LEU A 338 24.97 -4.37 17.20
C LEU A 338 24.83 -4.31 15.68
N LEU A 339 24.41 -3.17 15.13
CA LEU A 339 24.26 -2.99 13.68
C LEU A 339 25.62 -3.00 12.96
N SER A 340 26.62 -2.33 13.51
CA SER A 340 27.95 -2.21 12.91
C SER A 340 28.76 -3.52 12.91
N GLU A 341 28.71 -4.29 14.00
CA GLU A 341 29.46 -5.54 14.14
C GLU A 341 28.82 -6.72 13.40
N ASN A 342 27.52 -6.65 13.09
CA ASN A 342 26.77 -7.74 12.49
C ASN A 342 26.26 -7.37 11.09
N ARG A 343 27.19 -7.22 10.13
CA ARG A 343 26.92 -6.91 8.71
C ARG A 343 27.03 -8.14 7.78
N PRO A 344 26.21 -8.23 6.71
CA PRO A 344 25.22 -7.25 6.28
C PRO A 344 24.00 -7.21 7.22
N GLY A 345 23.49 -6.01 7.45
CA GLY A 345 22.28 -5.74 8.23
C GLY A 345 21.22 -5.05 7.38
N CYS A 346 19.98 -5.02 7.86
CA CYS A 346 18.90 -4.32 7.18
C CYS A 346 18.05 -3.50 8.15
N ILE A 347 17.45 -2.44 7.65
CA ILE A 347 16.43 -1.67 8.36
C ILE A 347 15.03 -2.00 7.81
N VAL A 348 14.07 -2.14 8.71
CA VAL A 348 12.67 -2.46 8.41
C VAL A 348 11.77 -1.38 8.98
N TRP A 349 10.99 -0.74 8.10
CA TRP A 349 9.95 0.21 8.50
C TRP A 349 8.65 0.00 7.72
N CYS A 350 7.56 0.54 8.27
CA CYS A 350 6.25 0.63 7.64
C CYS A 350 5.63 2.00 7.98
N MET A 351 4.39 2.03 8.48
CA MET A 351 3.65 3.27 8.76
C MET A 351 4.12 4.05 9.98
N GLY A 352 4.87 3.41 10.87
CA GLY A 352 5.36 4.08 12.08
C GLY A 352 6.40 5.14 11.77
N GLY A 353 7.16 5.00 10.67
CA GLY A 353 8.12 6.02 10.23
C GLY A 353 7.59 6.99 9.18
N THR A 354 6.45 6.71 8.55
CA THR A 354 5.96 7.49 7.39
C THR A 354 4.90 8.52 7.71
N GLN A 355 4.04 8.26 8.71
CA GLN A 355 2.87 9.09 9.02
C GLN A 355 3.18 10.16 10.07
N HIS A 356 4.04 11.08 9.68
CA HIS A 356 4.49 12.24 10.45
C HIS A 356 4.55 13.44 9.51
N THR A 357 4.45 14.63 10.07
CA THR A 357 4.79 15.89 9.38
C THR A 357 6.24 15.90 8.89
N THR A 358 7.12 15.09 9.50
CA THR A 358 8.52 14.89 9.12
C THR A 358 8.78 13.53 8.45
N GLY A 359 7.76 12.84 7.95
CA GLY A 359 7.91 11.48 7.41
C GLY A 359 8.94 11.34 6.28
N ASN A 360 9.08 12.37 5.43
CA ASN A 360 10.14 12.42 4.41
C ASN A 360 11.55 12.47 5.03
N ASN A 361 11.74 13.17 6.16
CA ASN A 361 13.02 13.22 6.87
C ASN A 361 13.33 11.88 7.54
N ASN A 362 12.36 11.27 8.22
CA ASN A 362 12.51 9.96 8.86
C ASN A 362 13.00 8.91 7.85
N THR A 363 12.27 8.78 6.73
CA THR A 363 12.61 7.78 5.70
C THR A 363 13.97 8.04 5.06
N ARG A 364 14.39 9.30 4.89
CA ARG A 364 15.73 9.62 4.40
C ARG A 364 16.82 9.33 5.43
N ALA A 365 16.60 9.62 6.72
CA ALA A 365 17.56 9.29 7.78
C ALA A 365 17.80 7.78 7.84
N TYR A 366 16.74 6.97 7.74
CA TYR A 366 16.82 5.51 7.61
C TYR A 366 17.69 5.09 6.42
N CYS A 367 17.49 5.74 5.27
CA CYS A 367 18.27 5.45 4.10
C CYS A 367 19.76 5.80 4.28
N VAL A 368 20.06 6.94 4.91
CA VAL A 368 21.43 7.41 5.15
C VAL A 368 22.17 6.48 6.12
N LEU A 369 21.50 5.92 7.13
CA LEU A 369 22.07 4.89 8.01
C LEU A 369 22.56 3.67 7.21
N GLU A 370 21.74 3.14 6.32
CA GLU A 370 22.13 1.98 5.50
C GLU A 370 23.23 2.29 4.48
N LEU A 371 23.29 3.54 3.99
CA LEU A 371 24.40 4.01 3.15
C LEU A 371 25.71 4.11 3.94
N ALA A 372 25.66 4.61 5.18
CA ALA A 372 26.83 4.71 6.04
C ALA A 372 27.38 3.31 6.42
N LEU A 373 26.51 2.32 6.61
CA LEU A 373 26.91 0.95 6.96
C LEU A 373 27.29 0.07 5.76
N GLY A 374 27.05 0.52 4.52
CA GLY A 374 27.39 -0.20 3.28
C GLY A 374 26.46 -1.38 2.95
N ASN A 375 25.22 -1.35 3.44
CA ASN A 375 24.30 -2.49 3.40
C ASN A 375 23.41 -2.54 2.14
N ILE A 376 23.27 -1.44 1.40
CA ILE A 376 22.41 -1.39 0.21
C ILE A 376 23.05 -2.15 -0.96
N GLY A 377 22.26 -2.99 -1.64
CA GLY A 377 22.75 -3.84 -2.74
C GLY A 377 23.47 -5.10 -2.29
N LYS A 378 23.26 -5.54 -1.04
CA LYS A 378 23.82 -6.78 -0.48
C LYS A 378 22.71 -7.77 -0.15
N SER A 379 22.98 -9.06 -0.35
CA SER A 379 22.11 -10.13 0.17
C SER A 379 22.15 -10.16 1.70
N GLY A 380 20.98 -10.24 2.34
CA GLY A 380 20.82 -10.07 3.79
C GLY A 380 20.92 -8.61 4.26
N GLY A 381 21.09 -7.67 3.32
CA GLY A 381 21.20 -6.25 3.60
C GLY A 381 19.91 -5.48 3.30
N GLY A 382 20.08 -4.20 2.99
CA GLY A 382 19.07 -3.38 2.34
C GLY A 382 18.07 -2.69 3.26
N ALA A 383 17.09 -2.08 2.62
CA ALA A 383 15.94 -1.46 3.25
C ALA A 383 14.68 -2.24 2.92
N ASN A 384 14.22 -2.96 3.94
CA ASN A 384 13.12 -3.89 3.85
C ASN A 384 11.82 -3.20 4.24
N ILE A 385 11.26 -2.48 3.27
CA ILE A 385 10.11 -1.61 3.49
C ILE A 385 8.83 -2.41 3.33
N PHE A 386 8.22 -2.77 4.44
CA PHE A 386 7.01 -3.58 4.43
C PHE A 386 5.80 -2.72 4.05
N ARG A 387 5.21 -3.02 2.90
CA ARG A 387 4.06 -2.34 2.32
C ARG A 387 2.77 -2.64 3.09
N GLY A 388 1.73 -1.84 2.90
CA GLY A 388 0.44 -2.01 3.58
C GLY A 388 -0.42 -3.11 2.96
N HIS A 389 -1.40 -2.67 2.15
CA HIS A 389 -2.33 -3.54 1.43
C HIS A 389 -1.62 -4.47 0.44
N ASP A 390 -2.26 -5.58 0.11
CA ASP A 390 -1.81 -6.63 -0.80
C ASP A 390 -1.27 -6.09 -2.13
N ASN A 391 -1.91 -5.09 -2.74
CA ASN A 391 -1.47 -4.49 -4.00
C ASN A 391 -1.08 -3.01 -3.93
N VAL A 392 -0.74 -2.46 -2.75
CA VAL A 392 -0.36 -1.04 -2.67
C VAL A 392 0.90 -0.72 -3.48
N GLN A 393 1.82 -1.69 -3.62
CA GLN A 393 2.99 -1.53 -4.48
C GLN A 393 2.55 -1.42 -5.95
N GLY A 394 1.69 -2.32 -6.42
CA GLY A 394 1.21 -2.32 -7.80
C GLY A 394 0.36 -1.10 -8.17
N ALA A 395 -0.57 -0.69 -7.30
CA ALA A 395 -1.35 0.53 -7.53
C ALA A 395 -0.47 1.80 -7.56
N THR A 396 0.61 1.83 -6.76
CA THR A 396 1.62 2.89 -6.82
C THR A 396 2.42 2.83 -8.12
N ASP A 397 2.88 1.63 -8.52
CA ASP A 397 3.62 1.41 -9.77
C ASP A 397 2.80 1.86 -10.99
N LEU A 398 1.49 1.66 -10.94
CA LEU A 398 0.54 2.01 -11.99
C LEU A 398 0.02 3.45 -11.90
N GLY A 399 0.60 4.25 -11.01
CA GLY A 399 0.42 5.70 -10.99
C GLY A 399 -0.96 6.13 -10.52
N VAL A 400 -1.63 5.35 -9.67
CA VAL A 400 -2.90 5.72 -9.06
C VAL A 400 -2.70 6.76 -7.95
N LEU A 401 -2.11 7.89 -8.33
CA LEU A 401 -1.60 8.95 -7.47
C LEU A 401 -1.86 10.29 -8.13
N SER A 402 -2.00 11.32 -7.31
CA SER A 402 -2.35 12.65 -7.79
C SER A 402 -1.21 13.36 -8.51
N ASP A 403 0.01 12.83 -8.45
CA ASP A 403 1.25 13.46 -8.93
C ASP A 403 2.02 12.64 -9.99
N THR A 404 1.52 11.47 -10.41
CA THR A 404 2.22 10.61 -11.38
C THR A 404 1.31 9.92 -12.38
N LEU A 405 1.91 9.43 -13.47
CA LEU A 405 1.38 8.48 -14.43
C LEU A 405 2.01 7.09 -14.20
N PRO A 406 1.46 6.01 -14.79
CA PRO A 406 1.99 4.67 -14.57
C PRO A 406 3.49 4.60 -14.89
N GLY A 407 4.23 3.77 -14.18
CA GLY A 407 5.70 3.70 -14.24
C GLY A 407 6.41 4.86 -13.53
N TYR A 408 5.76 5.62 -12.66
CA TYR A 408 6.35 6.83 -12.04
C TYR A 408 6.79 7.90 -13.06
N TYR A 409 6.13 7.96 -14.23
CA TYR A 409 6.28 9.11 -15.11
C TYR A 409 5.61 10.32 -14.44
N GLY A 410 6.21 11.50 -14.56
CA GLY A 410 5.63 12.73 -14.01
C GLY A 410 4.42 13.21 -14.82
N LEU A 411 3.93 14.41 -14.49
CA LEU A 411 2.81 15.05 -15.20
C LEU A 411 3.27 16.03 -16.31
N SER A 412 4.53 15.95 -16.74
CA SER A 412 5.06 16.78 -17.82
C SER A 412 4.43 16.41 -19.17
N GLU A 413 4.43 17.35 -20.11
CA GLU A 413 3.92 17.09 -21.48
C GLU A 413 4.57 15.87 -22.13
N GLY A 414 5.89 15.70 -22.00
CA GLY A 414 6.60 14.53 -22.55
C GLY A 414 6.12 13.20 -21.95
N SER A 415 5.72 13.20 -20.68
CA SER A 415 5.17 12.01 -20.00
C SER A 415 3.78 11.67 -20.53
N TRP A 416 2.95 12.69 -20.76
CA TRP A 416 1.64 12.50 -21.38
C TRP A 416 1.75 12.04 -22.84
N ARG A 417 2.67 12.61 -23.63
CA ARG A 417 2.93 12.17 -25.00
C ARG A 417 3.40 10.71 -25.07
N HIS A 418 4.22 10.28 -24.11
CA HIS A 418 4.61 8.88 -23.95
C HIS A 418 3.39 7.99 -23.76
N TRP A 419 2.54 8.29 -22.78
CA TRP A 419 1.36 7.48 -22.48
C TRP A 419 0.28 7.55 -23.56
N SER A 420 0.05 8.70 -24.18
CA SER A 420 -0.80 8.84 -25.37
C SER A 420 -0.32 7.92 -26.50
N LYS A 421 0.99 7.81 -26.72
CA LYS A 421 1.55 6.89 -27.70
C LYS A 421 1.34 5.42 -27.32
N VAL A 422 1.53 5.06 -26.05
CA VAL A 422 1.29 3.68 -25.56
C VAL A 422 -0.18 3.28 -25.72
N TRP A 423 -1.09 4.20 -25.41
CA TRP A 423 -2.54 3.98 -25.54
C TRP A 423 -3.03 4.06 -26.99
N ASP A 424 -2.19 4.52 -27.92
CA ASP A 424 -2.58 4.85 -29.29
C ASP A 424 -3.75 5.85 -29.35
N ILE A 425 -3.67 6.92 -28.55
CA ILE A 425 -4.68 7.99 -28.48
C ILE A 425 -4.01 9.31 -28.84
N ASP A 426 -4.71 10.17 -29.58
CA ASP A 426 -4.25 11.52 -29.86
C ASP A 426 -4.01 12.32 -28.56
N PHE A 427 -2.80 12.86 -28.43
CA PHE A 427 -2.41 13.68 -27.29
C PHE A 427 -3.29 14.94 -27.16
N ASP A 428 -3.65 15.58 -28.28
CA ASP A 428 -4.45 16.81 -28.23
C ASP A 428 -5.89 16.53 -27.79
N TRP A 429 -6.42 15.35 -28.12
CA TRP A 429 -7.69 14.88 -27.57
C TRP A 429 -7.62 14.70 -26.06
N VAL A 430 -6.58 14.03 -25.54
CA VAL A 430 -6.38 13.85 -24.08
C VAL A 430 -6.24 15.20 -23.39
N LYS A 431 -5.41 16.10 -23.94
CA LYS A 431 -5.21 17.45 -23.43
C LYS A 431 -6.52 18.24 -23.34
N GLY A 432 -7.38 18.15 -24.37
CA GLY A 432 -8.69 18.80 -24.40
C GLY A 432 -9.71 18.30 -23.37
N ARG A 433 -9.39 17.24 -22.60
CA ARG A 433 -10.26 16.75 -21.50
C ARG A 433 -10.07 17.53 -20.21
N PHE A 434 -8.90 18.11 -19.99
CA PHE A 434 -8.54 18.88 -18.79
C PHE A 434 -9.05 20.32 -18.88
N ASP A 435 -9.12 21.00 -17.74
CA ASP A 435 -9.32 22.45 -17.73
C ASP A 435 -8.11 23.16 -18.37
N ASP A 436 -8.37 24.14 -19.22
CA ASP A 436 -7.35 24.88 -19.95
C ASP A 436 -6.84 26.12 -19.16
N ASN A 437 -7.54 26.50 -18.09
CA ASN A 437 -7.13 27.56 -17.19
C ASN A 437 -5.86 27.19 -16.40
N ALA A 438 -5.07 28.21 -16.06
CA ALA A 438 -3.89 28.06 -15.22
C ALA A 438 -4.18 28.49 -13.78
N TYR A 439 -3.76 27.68 -12.81
CA TYR A 439 -3.88 27.94 -11.37
C TYR A 439 -2.49 27.89 -10.74
N GLY A 440 -2.06 28.97 -10.10
CA GLY A 440 -0.68 29.08 -9.60
C GLY A 440 0.38 28.90 -10.68
N GLY A 441 0.11 29.34 -11.92
CA GLY A 441 1.02 29.27 -13.06
C GLY A 441 1.06 27.93 -13.80
N GLN A 442 0.25 26.94 -13.41
CA GLN A 442 0.22 25.62 -14.05
C GLN A 442 -1.20 25.22 -14.46
N LYS A 443 -1.33 24.50 -15.58
CA LYS A 443 -2.58 23.88 -15.99
C LYS A 443 -2.81 22.57 -15.21
N PRO A 444 -4.07 22.21 -14.86
CA PRO A 444 -4.36 21.00 -14.10
C PRO A 444 -3.77 19.70 -14.66
N MET A 445 -3.63 19.57 -15.99
CA MET A 445 -2.97 18.43 -16.64
C MET A 445 -1.51 18.25 -16.18
N ASN A 446 -0.81 19.36 -15.87
CA ASN A 446 0.61 19.39 -15.53
C ASN A 446 0.88 19.68 -14.05
N SER A 447 -0.15 19.83 -13.23
CA SER A 447 -0.04 20.00 -11.78
C SER A 447 -0.61 18.81 -11.05
N ALA A 448 -0.03 18.50 -9.89
CA ALA A 448 -0.56 17.47 -9.01
C ALA A 448 -2.00 17.81 -8.57
N GLY A 449 -2.87 16.80 -8.49
CA GLY A 449 -4.21 16.94 -7.92
C GLY A 449 -4.22 16.97 -6.40
N ILE A 450 -5.39 17.23 -5.81
CA ILE A 450 -5.58 17.19 -4.36
C ILE A 450 -5.38 15.73 -3.90
N PRO A 451 -4.51 15.45 -2.92
CA PRO A 451 -4.26 14.09 -2.45
C PRO A 451 -5.41 13.61 -1.57
N VAL A 452 -5.57 12.28 -1.42
CA VAL A 452 -6.64 11.72 -0.57
C VAL A 452 -6.54 12.21 0.87
N SER A 453 -5.35 12.39 1.43
CA SER A 453 -5.19 12.92 2.79
C SER A 453 -5.78 14.33 2.99
N ARG A 454 -6.10 15.06 1.91
CA ARG A 454 -6.58 16.44 1.91
C ARG A 454 -7.86 16.65 1.09
N TRP A 455 -8.55 15.59 0.64
CA TRP A 455 -9.79 15.77 -0.15
C TRP A 455 -10.86 16.53 0.65
N VAL A 456 -10.88 16.36 1.98
CA VAL A 456 -11.77 17.09 2.90
C VAL A 456 -11.61 18.60 2.72
N ASP A 457 -10.36 19.08 2.60
CA ASP A 457 -10.09 20.50 2.36
C ASP A 457 -10.47 20.91 0.93
N GLY A 458 -10.30 20.03 -0.05
CA GLY A 458 -10.81 20.26 -1.41
C GLY A 458 -12.33 20.48 -1.50
N VAL A 459 -13.09 20.05 -0.48
CA VAL A 459 -14.54 20.30 -0.35
C VAL A 459 -14.85 21.50 0.55
N LEU A 460 -14.11 21.66 1.65
CA LEU A 460 -14.46 22.61 2.72
C LEU A 460 -13.78 23.97 2.61
N GLU A 461 -12.58 24.04 2.01
CA GLU A 461 -11.86 25.29 1.86
C GLU A 461 -12.58 26.26 0.93
N ASP A 462 -12.31 27.54 1.14
CA ASP A 462 -12.73 28.59 0.22
C ASP A 462 -12.20 28.27 -1.19
N LYS A 463 -13.09 28.32 -2.18
CA LYS A 463 -12.75 28.02 -3.57
C LYS A 463 -11.64 28.92 -4.12
N ASP A 464 -11.55 30.15 -3.62
CA ASP A 464 -10.53 31.12 -4.06
C ASP A 464 -9.14 30.77 -3.50
N LYS A 465 -9.06 29.84 -2.54
CA LYS A 465 -7.81 29.33 -1.95
C LYS A 465 -7.35 28.01 -2.51
N ILE A 466 -8.15 27.35 -3.35
CA ILE A 466 -7.74 26.11 -4.02
C ILE A 466 -7.26 26.39 -5.45
N ARG A 467 -6.26 25.62 -5.91
CA ARG A 467 -5.68 25.81 -7.25
C ARG A 467 -6.35 24.91 -8.31
N GLN A 468 -7.67 25.00 -8.38
CA GLN A 468 -8.50 24.41 -9.43
C GLN A 468 -9.80 25.21 -9.57
N ARG A 469 -10.56 24.98 -10.65
CA ARG A 469 -11.73 25.80 -11.00
C ARG A 469 -12.80 25.89 -9.91
N GLU A 470 -13.13 24.75 -9.30
CA GLU A 470 -14.12 24.69 -8.23
C GLU A 470 -13.78 23.60 -7.21
N ASN A 471 -14.41 23.67 -6.03
CA ASN A 471 -14.33 22.64 -5.00
C ASN A 471 -14.74 21.25 -5.55
N ILE A 472 -14.31 20.21 -4.83
CA ILE A 472 -14.77 18.84 -5.10
C ILE A 472 -16.27 18.76 -4.78
N ARG A 473 -17.07 18.36 -5.76
CA ARG A 473 -18.54 18.21 -5.67
C ARG A 473 -18.97 16.75 -5.71
N ALA A 474 -18.20 15.84 -6.31
CA ALA A 474 -18.49 14.41 -6.28
C ALA A 474 -17.27 13.57 -5.93
N MET A 475 -17.51 12.49 -5.20
CA MET A 475 -16.48 11.56 -4.75
C MET A 475 -16.84 10.12 -5.07
N PHE A 476 -15.95 9.45 -5.80
CA PHE A 476 -15.97 7.99 -5.98
C PHE A 476 -15.03 7.37 -4.95
N TYR A 477 -15.59 6.74 -3.90
CA TYR A 477 -14.87 5.92 -2.93
C TYR A 477 -14.83 4.47 -3.42
N TRP A 478 -13.80 4.12 -4.16
CA TRP A 478 -13.66 2.81 -4.79
C TRP A 478 -12.65 1.96 -4.03
N GLY A 479 -13.12 0.97 -3.27
CA GLY A 479 -12.28 0.11 -2.44
C GLY A 479 -11.44 0.90 -1.42
N HIS A 480 -12.04 1.90 -0.75
CA HIS A 480 -11.33 2.79 0.16
C HIS A 480 -12.07 2.98 1.50
N ALA A 481 -11.32 2.84 2.60
CA ALA A 481 -11.80 2.99 3.97
C ALA A 481 -11.57 4.43 4.48
N VAL A 482 -12.63 5.21 4.66
CA VAL A 482 -12.52 6.63 5.06
C VAL A 482 -12.08 6.85 6.51
N ASN A 483 -12.38 5.90 7.39
CA ASN A 483 -11.92 5.90 8.80
C ASN A 483 -10.40 5.72 8.95
N SER A 484 -9.67 5.48 7.86
CA SER A 484 -8.19 5.50 7.84
C SER A 484 -7.60 6.91 7.71
N GLN A 485 -8.42 7.96 7.54
CA GLN A 485 -7.99 9.35 7.40
C GLN A 485 -8.30 10.18 8.66
N THR A 486 -7.42 11.12 9.00
CA THR A 486 -7.55 12.09 10.12
C THR A 486 -8.77 13.01 9.98
N ARG A 487 -9.10 13.74 11.06
CA ARG A 487 -10.10 14.83 11.07
C ARG A 487 -11.52 14.32 10.76
N GLY A 488 -11.94 13.27 11.45
CA GLY A 488 -13.27 12.66 11.29
C GLY A 488 -14.46 13.63 11.36
N PRO A 489 -14.51 14.60 12.30
CA PRO A 489 -15.57 15.62 12.34
C PRO A 489 -15.65 16.50 11.08
N GLU A 490 -14.51 16.97 10.57
CA GLU A 490 -14.43 17.76 9.33
C GLU A 490 -14.80 16.89 8.12
N MET A 491 -14.32 15.65 8.10
CA MET A 491 -14.64 14.71 7.03
C MET A 491 -16.15 14.45 6.93
N LYS A 492 -16.83 14.27 8.06
CA LYS A 492 -18.29 14.17 8.12
C LYS A 492 -18.97 15.40 7.50
N LYS A 493 -18.52 16.62 7.86
CA LYS A 493 -19.01 17.88 7.27
C LYS A 493 -18.75 17.95 5.75
N ALA A 494 -17.58 17.51 5.29
CA ALA A 494 -17.26 17.47 3.87
C ALA A 494 -18.18 16.52 3.11
N MET A 495 -18.44 15.32 3.64
CA MET A 495 -19.38 14.37 3.02
C MET A 495 -20.80 14.94 2.92
N GLN A 496 -21.24 15.71 3.91
CA GLN A 496 -22.55 16.39 3.88
C GLN A 496 -22.64 17.42 2.73
N LYS A 497 -21.53 18.08 2.37
CA LYS A 497 -21.50 19.11 1.32
C LYS A 497 -21.37 18.59 -0.12
N LEU A 498 -20.95 17.35 -0.32
CA LEU A 498 -20.85 16.77 -1.67
C LEU A 498 -22.22 16.76 -2.36
N ASP A 499 -22.28 16.79 -3.68
CA ASP A 499 -23.51 16.57 -4.43
C ASP A 499 -23.78 15.08 -4.65
N MET A 500 -22.71 14.30 -4.79
CA MET A 500 -22.78 12.87 -5.03
C MET A 500 -21.63 12.12 -4.36
N MET A 501 -21.96 11.02 -3.70
CA MET A 501 -21.01 10.03 -3.20
C MET A 501 -21.30 8.68 -3.84
N VAL A 502 -20.30 8.05 -4.44
CA VAL A 502 -20.40 6.70 -5.00
C VAL A 502 -19.41 5.82 -4.25
N ILE A 503 -19.91 4.86 -3.49
CA ILE A 503 -19.08 3.87 -2.80
C ILE A 503 -19.12 2.57 -3.61
N VAL A 504 -17.97 2.12 -4.08
CA VAL A 504 -17.80 0.88 -4.84
C VAL A 504 -16.94 -0.07 -4.03
N ASP A 505 -17.55 -1.09 -3.45
CA ASP A 505 -16.90 -1.98 -2.49
C ASP A 505 -17.69 -3.30 -2.37
N PRO A 506 -17.07 -4.41 -1.96
CA PRO A 506 -17.83 -5.62 -1.61
C PRO A 506 -18.68 -5.48 -0.33
N TYR A 507 -18.37 -4.52 0.54
CA TYR A 507 -19.05 -4.28 1.82
C TYR A 507 -19.46 -2.81 1.97
N PRO A 508 -20.51 -2.48 2.74
CA PRO A 508 -20.81 -1.08 3.06
C PRO A 508 -19.69 -0.50 3.93
N THR A 509 -18.94 0.47 3.40
CA THR A 509 -17.84 1.11 4.13
C THR A 509 -18.36 2.12 5.15
N VAL A 510 -17.48 2.63 6.02
CA VAL A 510 -17.85 3.70 6.98
C VAL A 510 -18.37 4.96 6.27
N ALA A 511 -17.93 5.22 5.03
CA ALA A 511 -18.42 6.34 4.22
C ALA A 511 -19.91 6.26 3.93
N ALA A 512 -20.49 5.05 3.89
CA ALA A 512 -21.91 4.84 3.66
C ALA A 512 -22.78 5.35 4.83
N VAL A 513 -22.23 5.38 6.06
CA VAL A 513 -23.03 5.59 7.28
C VAL A 513 -22.66 6.84 8.09
N MET A 514 -21.45 7.39 7.92
CA MET A 514 -21.01 8.55 8.72
C MET A 514 -21.50 9.91 8.19
N ASN A 515 -22.00 9.98 6.95
CA ASN A 515 -22.20 11.22 6.20
C ASN A 515 -23.51 12.00 6.51
N ASP A 516 -24.48 11.42 7.22
CA ASP A 516 -25.79 12.00 7.56
C ASP A 516 -26.65 12.52 6.38
N ARG A 517 -26.29 12.21 5.14
CA ARG A 517 -27.10 12.58 3.98
C ARG A 517 -28.39 11.76 3.95
N THR A 518 -29.40 12.28 3.28
CA THR A 518 -30.63 11.53 2.97
C THR A 518 -30.67 11.06 1.53
N ASP A 519 -29.87 11.66 0.65
CA ASP A 519 -29.90 11.46 -0.80
C ASP A 519 -28.49 11.61 -1.41
N GLY A 520 -28.35 11.22 -2.69
CA GLY A 520 -27.10 11.40 -3.45
C GLY A 520 -25.94 10.49 -2.99
N VAL A 521 -26.25 9.38 -2.33
CA VAL A 521 -25.28 8.34 -1.95
C VAL A 521 -25.62 7.05 -2.67
N TYR A 522 -24.66 6.46 -3.36
CA TYR A 522 -24.81 5.21 -4.10
C TYR A 522 -23.85 4.14 -3.56
N LEU A 523 -24.32 2.91 -3.48
CA LEU A 523 -23.52 1.72 -3.17
C LEU A 523 -23.52 0.80 -4.39
N LEU A 524 -22.34 0.51 -4.94
CA LEU A 524 -22.17 -0.42 -6.05
C LEU A 524 -21.41 -1.67 -5.56
N PRO A 525 -21.99 -2.88 -5.66
CA PRO A 525 -21.33 -4.09 -5.18
C PRO A 525 -20.20 -4.52 -6.13
N ALA A 526 -18.96 -4.33 -5.68
CA ALA A 526 -17.79 -4.89 -6.36
C ALA A 526 -17.54 -6.35 -5.94
N THR A 527 -16.88 -7.09 -6.82
CA THR A 527 -16.33 -8.41 -6.46
C THR A 527 -15.13 -8.27 -5.52
N THR A 528 -14.90 -9.29 -4.70
CA THR A 528 -13.59 -9.55 -4.09
C THR A 528 -12.60 -10.03 -5.16
N GLN A 529 -11.30 -9.99 -4.85
CA GLN A 529 -10.26 -10.48 -5.76
C GLN A 529 -10.29 -12.02 -5.96
N PHE A 530 -11.13 -12.76 -5.22
CA PHE A 530 -11.35 -14.20 -5.40
C PHE A 530 -12.45 -14.53 -6.41
N GLU A 531 -13.22 -13.54 -6.83
CA GLU A 531 -14.32 -13.65 -7.82
C GLU A 531 -13.90 -13.12 -9.21
N THR A 532 -12.64 -12.75 -9.34
CA THR A 532 -12.00 -12.26 -10.56
C THR A 532 -10.57 -12.80 -10.64
N TYR A 533 -9.81 -12.40 -11.66
CA TYR A 533 -8.45 -12.87 -11.91
C TYR A 533 -7.57 -11.71 -12.37
N GLY A 534 -6.26 -11.87 -12.27
CA GLY A 534 -5.28 -10.84 -12.63
C GLY A 534 -4.03 -10.93 -11.78
N SER A 535 -3.22 -9.87 -11.77
CA SER A 535 -1.94 -9.86 -11.04
C SER A 535 -1.94 -8.91 -9.84
N VAL A 536 -1.09 -9.21 -8.85
CA VAL A 536 -0.84 -8.39 -7.65
C VAL A 536 0.67 -8.28 -7.40
N THR A 537 1.13 -7.12 -6.94
CA THR A 537 2.54 -6.86 -6.64
C THR A 537 2.78 -6.80 -5.14
N ALA A 538 3.55 -7.77 -4.63
CA ALA A 538 3.93 -7.86 -3.22
C ALA A 538 4.98 -6.80 -2.82
N SER A 539 5.27 -6.70 -1.52
CA SER A 539 6.19 -5.69 -0.95
C SER A 539 7.58 -5.68 -1.60
N ASN A 540 8.08 -6.87 -1.95
CA ASN A 540 9.38 -7.09 -2.56
C ASN A 540 9.37 -6.94 -4.10
N ARG A 541 8.31 -6.31 -4.65
CA ARG A 541 8.09 -6.07 -6.09
C ARG A 541 7.78 -7.32 -6.92
N SER A 542 7.65 -8.50 -6.32
CA SER A 542 7.22 -9.71 -7.03
C SER A 542 5.75 -9.61 -7.43
N LEU A 543 5.49 -9.70 -8.74
CA LEU A 543 4.16 -9.82 -9.33
C LEU A 543 3.69 -11.27 -9.25
N GLN A 544 2.45 -11.49 -8.85
CA GLN A 544 1.89 -12.81 -8.67
C GLN A 544 0.52 -12.90 -9.34
N TRP A 545 0.28 -13.98 -10.07
CA TRP A 545 -1.01 -14.22 -10.72
C TRP A 545 -2.03 -14.81 -9.74
N ARG A 546 -3.27 -14.32 -9.81
CA ARG A 546 -4.43 -14.80 -9.05
C ARG A 546 -5.43 -15.43 -10.01
N ASP A 547 -5.82 -16.68 -9.73
CA ASP A 547 -6.94 -17.31 -10.41
C ASP A 547 -8.26 -16.96 -9.73
N LYS A 548 -9.32 -16.89 -10.55
CA LYS A 548 -10.70 -16.78 -10.07
C LYS A 548 -11.09 -18.03 -9.32
N VAL A 549 -11.37 -17.90 -8.03
CA VAL A 549 -11.75 -19.01 -7.15
C VAL A 549 -13.22 -19.40 -7.35
N VAL A 550 -14.13 -18.43 -7.20
CA VAL A 550 -15.58 -18.61 -7.37
C VAL A 550 -16.15 -17.60 -8.36
N ASP A 551 -17.37 -17.81 -8.83
CA ASP A 551 -18.06 -16.79 -9.64
C ASP A 551 -18.53 -15.61 -8.77
N PRO A 552 -18.68 -14.41 -9.35
CA PRO A 552 -19.23 -13.25 -8.65
C PRO A 552 -20.52 -13.57 -7.89
N LEU A 553 -20.54 -13.27 -6.60
CA LEU A 553 -21.71 -13.46 -5.76
C LEU A 553 -22.76 -12.37 -5.98
N PHE A 554 -24.02 -12.76 -5.84
CA PHE A 554 -25.18 -11.87 -6.00
C PHE A 554 -25.18 -11.16 -7.37
N GLU A 555 -25.41 -9.84 -7.39
CA GLU A 555 -25.29 -9.01 -8.59
C GLU A 555 -23.95 -8.25 -8.60
N SER A 556 -22.93 -8.71 -7.87
CA SER A 556 -21.62 -8.03 -7.87
C SER A 556 -20.92 -8.11 -9.23
N LYS A 557 -20.12 -7.10 -9.54
CA LYS A 557 -19.35 -7.01 -10.79
C LYS A 557 -17.86 -6.79 -10.53
N PRO A 558 -16.96 -7.36 -11.36
CA PRO A 558 -15.55 -7.00 -11.35
C PRO A 558 -15.33 -5.52 -11.58
N ASP A 559 -14.31 -4.94 -10.93
CA ASP A 559 -14.03 -3.50 -11.00
C ASP A 559 -13.85 -3.01 -12.44
N HIS A 560 -13.17 -3.78 -13.29
CA HIS A 560 -12.96 -3.44 -14.70
C HIS A 560 -14.26 -3.48 -15.53
N GLU A 561 -15.25 -4.30 -15.16
CA GLU A 561 -16.58 -4.27 -15.77
C GLU A 561 -17.33 -3.00 -15.36
N ILE A 562 -17.29 -2.62 -14.08
CA ILE A 562 -17.90 -1.38 -13.59
C ILE A 562 -17.27 -0.16 -14.28
N MET A 563 -15.94 -0.14 -14.43
CA MET A 563 -15.23 0.91 -15.19
C MET A 563 -15.65 0.94 -16.67
N TYR A 564 -15.82 -0.22 -17.30
CA TYR A 564 -16.32 -0.30 -18.67
C TYR A 564 -17.74 0.29 -18.81
N LEU A 565 -18.67 -0.13 -17.96
CA LEU A 565 -20.05 0.37 -17.99
C LEU A 565 -20.11 1.88 -17.73
N LEU A 566 -19.35 2.37 -16.75
CA LEU A 566 -19.28 3.80 -16.46
C LEU A 566 -18.64 4.58 -17.62
N SER A 567 -17.48 4.16 -18.14
CA SER A 567 -16.82 4.85 -19.25
C SER A 567 -17.65 4.88 -20.54
N LYS A 568 -18.47 3.86 -20.79
CA LYS A 568 -19.44 3.85 -21.88
C LYS A 568 -20.49 4.94 -21.68
N LYS A 569 -21.05 5.07 -20.47
CA LYS A 569 -21.98 6.15 -20.12
C LYS A 569 -21.33 7.53 -20.21
N LEU A 570 -20.05 7.65 -19.83
CA LEU A 570 -19.31 8.91 -19.87
C LEU A 570 -18.75 9.25 -21.26
N GLY A 571 -18.90 8.35 -22.24
CA GLY A 571 -18.58 8.59 -23.66
C GLY A 571 -17.11 8.49 -24.03
N PHE A 572 -16.31 7.68 -23.33
CA PHE A 572 -14.88 7.48 -23.65
C PHE A 572 -14.39 6.02 -23.53
N SER A 573 -15.30 5.04 -23.54
CA SER A 573 -14.94 3.61 -23.47
C SER A 573 -14.04 3.18 -24.63
N ASP A 574 -14.27 3.71 -25.83
CA ASP A 574 -13.54 3.32 -27.04
C ASP A 574 -12.07 3.76 -26.96
N GLN A 575 -11.79 4.89 -26.31
CA GLN A 575 -10.43 5.35 -26.03
C GLN A 575 -9.83 4.58 -24.84
N LEU A 576 -10.61 4.35 -23.78
CA LEU A 576 -10.12 3.65 -22.58
C LEU A 576 -9.66 2.22 -22.90
N PHE A 577 -10.40 1.52 -23.77
CA PHE A 577 -10.17 0.11 -24.12
C PHE A 577 -9.77 -0.09 -25.59
N LYS A 578 -9.20 0.93 -26.26
CA LYS A 578 -8.84 0.89 -27.68
C LYS A 578 -8.07 -0.38 -28.10
N ASN A 579 -7.09 -0.77 -27.29
CA ASN A 579 -6.21 -1.91 -27.55
C ASN A 579 -6.54 -3.15 -26.70
N ILE A 580 -7.73 -3.17 -26.06
CA ILE A 580 -8.12 -4.18 -25.09
C ILE A 580 -9.41 -4.82 -25.56
N ARG A 581 -9.42 -6.14 -25.76
CA ARG A 581 -10.66 -6.83 -26.12
C ARG A 581 -11.67 -6.74 -24.97
N VAL A 582 -12.93 -6.59 -25.33
CA VAL A 582 -14.04 -6.57 -24.37
C VAL A 582 -15.00 -7.69 -24.72
N GLU A 583 -15.20 -8.62 -23.79
CA GLU A 583 -16.08 -9.77 -23.96
C GLU A 583 -17.16 -9.72 -22.87
N ASN A 584 -18.44 -9.70 -23.27
CA ASN A 584 -19.57 -9.61 -22.32
C ASN A 584 -19.44 -8.45 -21.31
N ASN A 585 -19.08 -7.25 -21.79
CA ASN A 585 -18.78 -6.05 -21.00
C ASN A 585 -17.52 -6.13 -20.13
N GLN A 586 -16.72 -7.20 -20.19
CA GLN A 586 -15.49 -7.32 -19.42
C GLN A 586 -14.25 -7.09 -20.29
N PRO A 587 -13.50 -6.01 -20.04
CA PRO A 587 -12.15 -5.85 -20.57
C PRO A 587 -11.24 -7.03 -20.22
N LEU A 588 -10.53 -7.58 -21.20
CA LEU A 588 -9.67 -8.73 -21.00
C LEU A 588 -8.41 -8.34 -20.20
N ILE A 589 -8.22 -9.01 -19.07
CA ILE A 589 -7.11 -8.76 -18.12
C ILE A 589 -5.74 -8.92 -18.80
N GLU A 590 -5.57 -9.96 -19.61
CA GLU A 590 -4.30 -10.23 -20.30
C GLU A 590 -3.90 -9.11 -21.27
N ASP A 591 -4.87 -8.52 -22.00
CA ASP A 591 -4.60 -7.43 -22.93
C ASP A 591 -4.21 -6.16 -22.15
N ILE A 592 -4.80 -5.93 -20.97
CA ILE A 592 -4.42 -4.84 -20.07
C ILE A 592 -2.98 -5.02 -19.56
N THR A 593 -2.60 -6.23 -19.13
CA THR A 593 -1.22 -6.53 -18.72
C THR A 593 -0.24 -6.16 -19.83
N ARG A 594 -0.53 -6.59 -21.06
CA ARG A 594 0.34 -6.26 -22.21
C ARG A 594 0.40 -4.77 -22.51
N GLU A 595 -0.69 -4.03 -22.34
CA GLU A 595 -0.69 -2.58 -22.60
C GLU A 595 0.23 -1.84 -21.63
N PHE A 596 0.13 -2.08 -20.32
CA PHE A 596 1.01 -1.37 -19.37
C PHE A 596 2.48 -1.78 -19.52
N ASN A 597 2.78 -3.04 -19.86
CA ASN A 597 4.16 -3.49 -20.06
C ASN A 597 4.86 -2.79 -21.24
N LYS A 598 4.11 -2.30 -22.24
CA LYS A 598 4.67 -1.49 -23.34
C LYS A 598 5.11 -0.09 -22.91
N GLY A 599 4.68 0.39 -21.73
CA GLY A 599 4.87 1.77 -21.29
C GLY A 599 5.73 1.95 -20.04
N MET A 600 5.86 0.95 -19.17
CA MET A 600 6.48 1.09 -17.84
C MET A 600 8.01 0.95 -17.81
N TRP A 601 8.68 1.57 -18.77
CA TRP A 601 10.13 1.43 -18.99
C TRP A 601 10.98 1.99 -17.85
N THR A 602 10.59 3.10 -17.26
CA THR A 602 11.29 3.84 -16.18
C THR A 602 11.64 3.03 -14.93
N ILE A 603 10.99 1.89 -14.71
CA ILE A 603 11.26 0.96 -13.60
C ILE A 603 11.56 -0.46 -14.09
N GLY A 604 11.63 -0.67 -15.42
CA GLY A 604 11.80 -1.99 -16.02
C GLY A 604 10.65 -2.93 -15.71
N TYR A 605 9.40 -2.45 -15.65
CA TYR A 605 8.22 -3.29 -15.46
C TYR A 605 7.65 -3.65 -16.84
N THR A 606 8.45 -4.34 -17.65
CA THR A 606 8.16 -4.57 -19.07
C THR A 606 8.30 -6.02 -19.51
N GLY A 607 9.14 -6.81 -18.83
CA GLY A 607 9.37 -8.21 -19.18
C GLY A 607 8.30 -9.16 -18.65
N GLN A 608 7.40 -8.71 -17.78
CA GLN A 608 6.32 -9.56 -17.28
C GLN A 608 5.26 -9.77 -18.36
N SER A 609 4.75 -11.00 -18.48
CA SER A 609 3.60 -11.31 -19.34
C SER A 609 2.61 -12.19 -18.58
N PRO A 610 1.33 -12.22 -18.98
CA PRO A 610 0.36 -13.14 -18.40
C PRO A 610 0.85 -14.59 -18.43
N GLU A 611 1.52 -15.00 -19.52
CA GLU A 611 2.05 -16.36 -19.70
C GLU A 611 3.09 -16.68 -18.64
N ARG A 612 4.11 -15.81 -18.48
CA ARG A 612 5.18 -16.04 -17.50
C ARG A 612 4.65 -16.03 -16.07
N LEU A 613 3.74 -15.10 -15.75
CA LEU A 613 3.16 -15.02 -14.41
C LEU A 613 2.30 -16.25 -14.07
N LYS A 614 1.53 -16.76 -15.03
CA LYS A 614 0.78 -18.03 -14.88
C LYS A 614 1.73 -19.22 -14.75
N GLU A 615 2.80 -19.27 -15.55
CA GLU A 615 3.82 -20.32 -15.44
C GLU A 615 4.47 -20.35 -14.05
N HIS A 616 4.82 -19.20 -13.48
CA HIS A 616 5.32 -19.11 -12.10
C HIS A 616 4.30 -19.63 -11.08
N GLN A 617 3.02 -19.25 -11.23
CA GLN A 617 1.95 -19.65 -10.33
C GLN A 617 1.76 -21.18 -10.31
N GLN A 618 1.79 -21.81 -11.49
CA GLN A 618 1.63 -23.26 -11.62
C GLN A 618 2.86 -24.06 -11.13
N ASN A 619 4.02 -23.40 -10.98
CA ASN A 619 5.29 -24.04 -10.67
C ASN A 619 5.95 -23.54 -9.37
N TRP A 620 5.18 -23.10 -8.37
CA TRP A 620 5.73 -22.61 -7.09
C TRP A 620 6.82 -23.49 -6.46
N HIS A 621 6.65 -24.81 -6.55
CA HIS A 621 7.58 -25.81 -6.03
C HIS A 621 9.00 -25.77 -6.62
N THR A 622 9.21 -25.12 -7.77
CA THR A 622 10.55 -25.02 -8.39
C THR A 622 11.38 -23.88 -7.79
N PHE A 623 10.76 -22.94 -7.07
CA PHE A 623 11.45 -21.74 -6.57
C PHE A 623 12.09 -21.99 -5.20
N HIS A 624 13.37 -21.69 -5.09
CA HIS A 624 14.12 -21.83 -3.85
C HIS A 624 13.61 -20.85 -2.78
N LYS A 625 13.35 -21.35 -1.57
CA LYS A 625 12.73 -20.59 -0.46
C LYS A 625 13.60 -19.49 0.16
N THR A 626 14.84 -19.30 -0.30
CA THR A 626 15.71 -18.18 0.15
C THR A 626 16.08 -17.25 -0.99
N THR A 627 16.57 -17.80 -2.11
CA THR A 627 17.06 -17.01 -3.25
C THR A 627 15.95 -16.61 -4.21
N LEU A 628 14.77 -17.23 -4.10
CA LEU A 628 13.63 -17.09 -5.03
C LEU A 628 13.93 -17.50 -6.48
N ALA A 629 15.11 -18.01 -6.79
CA ALA A 629 15.43 -18.51 -8.12
C ALA A 629 14.72 -19.84 -8.37
N ALA A 630 14.22 -20.04 -9.58
CA ALA A 630 13.75 -21.35 -10.04
C ALA A 630 14.94 -22.31 -10.25
N GLU A 631 14.87 -23.47 -9.62
CA GLU A 631 15.87 -24.54 -9.70
C GLU A 631 15.37 -25.65 -10.63
N GLY A 632 15.39 -25.41 -11.94
CA GLY A 632 14.85 -26.31 -12.96
C GLY A 632 13.37 -26.04 -13.32
N GLY A 633 12.80 -26.94 -14.13
CA GLY A 633 11.42 -26.83 -14.60
C GLY A 633 11.17 -25.73 -15.65
N PRO A 634 9.90 -25.42 -15.95
CA PRO A 634 9.53 -24.48 -17.02
C PRO A 634 10.05 -23.05 -16.79
N ALA A 635 10.05 -22.58 -15.54
CA ALA A 635 10.51 -21.24 -15.15
C ALA A 635 12.02 -21.17 -14.83
N ASN A 636 12.82 -22.18 -15.20
CA ASN A 636 14.23 -22.27 -14.83
C ASN A 636 15.02 -21.00 -15.19
N GLY A 637 15.79 -20.49 -14.23
CA GLY A 637 16.58 -19.26 -14.39
C GLY A 637 15.81 -17.98 -14.04
N GLU A 638 14.50 -18.02 -13.86
CA GLU A 638 13.70 -16.86 -13.46
C GLU A 638 13.64 -16.70 -11.94
N THR A 639 13.41 -15.48 -11.45
CA THR A 639 13.16 -15.21 -10.03
C THR A 639 11.67 -15.11 -9.77
N TYR A 640 11.17 -15.73 -8.68
CA TYR A 640 9.75 -15.80 -8.38
C TYR A 640 9.06 -14.42 -8.43
N GLY A 641 8.01 -14.34 -9.23
CA GLY A 641 7.21 -13.15 -9.48
C GLY A 641 7.91 -12.06 -10.28
N LEU A 642 9.03 -12.33 -10.94
CA LEU A 642 9.71 -11.40 -11.87
C LEU A 642 9.84 -9.99 -11.29
N PRO A 643 10.44 -9.82 -10.10
CA PRO A 643 10.45 -8.54 -9.40
C PRO A 643 11.08 -7.46 -10.27
N TRP A 644 10.39 -6.33 -10.43
CA TRP A 644 10.91 -5.26 -11.30
C TRP A 644 12.12 -4.58 -10.65
N PRO A 645 13.20 -4.23 -11.37
CA PRO A 645 13.31 -4.32 -12.82
C PRO A 645 13.35 -5.74 -13.38
N CYS A 646 12.51 -5.97 -14.38
CA CYS A 646 12.49 -7.09 -15.29
C CYS A 646 12.55 -6.53 -16.71
N TRP A 647 13.77 -6.30 -17.19
CA TRP A 647 14.03 -5.49 -18.39
C TRP A 647 13.58 -6.15 -19.71
N GLY A 648 13.35 -5.30 -20.71
CA GLY A 648 13.04 -5.71 -22.08
C GLY A 648 11.63 -6.26 -22.24
N ASN A 649 11.37 -6.85 -23.41
CA ASN A 649 10.13 -7.55 -23.70
C ASN A 649 10.16 -8.96 -23.08
N PRO A 650 9.01 -9.64 -22.90
CA PRO A 650 8.96 -10.97 -22.30
C PRO A 650 9.88 -12.01 -22.97
N GLU A 651 10.13 -11.89 -24.27
CA GLU A 651 11.00 -12.79 -25.05
C GLU A 651 12.48 -12.68 -24.64
N MET A 652 12.89 -11.54 -24.07
CA MET A 652 14.25 -11.36 -23.54
C MET A 652 14.50 -12.24 -22.31
N LYS A 653 13.43 -12.72 -21.64
CA LYS A 653 13.50 -13.59 -20.46
C LYS A 653 14.42 -13.08 -19.36
N HIS A 654 14.47 -11.76 -19.16
CA HIS A 654 15.14 -11.20 -17.98
C HIS A 654 14.51 -11.81 -16.71
N PRO A 655 15.31 -12.29 -15.73
CA PRO A 655 14.80 -13.09 -14.62
C PRO A 655 14.07 -12.26 -13.54
N GLY A 656 14.24 -10.93 -13.59
CA GLY A 656 13.80 -10.00 -12.55
C GLY A 656 14.92 -9.73 -11.54
N THR A 657 14.85 -8.59 -10.88
CA THR A 657 15.85 -8.11 -9.92
C THR A 657 15.29 -8.20 -8.50
N HIS A 658 15.60 -9.25 -7.75
CA HIS A 658 15.10 -9.37 -6.36
C HIS A 658 15.89 -8.51 -5.36
N ILE A 659 17.19 -8.26 -5.59
CA ILE A 659 18.01 -7.33 -4.81
C ILE A 659 18.36 -6.15 -5.70
N LEU A 660 17.80 -4.98 -5.42
CA LEU A 660 18.17 -3.75 -6.11
C LEU A 660 19.63 -3.40 -5.80
N TYR A 661 20.33 -2.91 -6.82
CA TYR A 661 21.67 -2.32 -6.69
C TYR A 661 22.79 -3.33 -6.35
N ASP A 662 22.56 -4.62 -6.60
CA ASP A 662 23.55 -5.69 -6.47
C ASP A 662 24.55 -5.65 -7.63
N THR A 663 25.76 -5.17 -7.34
CA THR A 663 26.85 -5.07 -8.31
C THR A 663 27.58 -6.40 -8.54
N SER A 664 27.33 -7.42 -7.70
CA SER A 664 27.99 -8.73 -7.81
C SER A 664 27.46 -9.58 -8.96
N LYS A 665 26.33 -9.19 -9.56
CA LYS A 665 25.67 -9.90 -10.66
C LYS A 665 25.67 -9.09 -11.95
N PRO A 666 25.67 -9.76 -13.12
CA PRO A 666 25.39 -9.12 -14.39
C PRO A 666 23.99 -8.50 -14.41
N VAL A 667 23.83 -7.38 -15.11
CA VAL A 667 22.53 -6.73 -15.28
C VAL A 667 21.53 -7.67 -15.95
N ALA A 668 21.96 -8.48 -16.92
CA ALA A 668 21.12 -9.48 -17.58
C ALA A 668 20.58 -10.58 -16.63
N GLU A 669 21.22 -10.76 -15.47
CA GLU A 669 20.84 -11.72 -14.43
C GLU A 669 20.19 -11.02 -13.22
N GLY A 670 19.74 -9.79 -13.40
CA GLY A 670 19.08 -9.00 -12.37
C GLY A 670 20.01 -8.23 -11.43
N GLY A 671 21.30 -8.07 -11.76
CA GLY A 671 22.20 -7.13 -11.08
C GLY A 671 21.92 -5.65 -11.43
N GLY A 672 22.61 -4.72 -10.78
CA GLY A 672 22.47 -3.30 -11.11
C GLY A 672 23.19 -2.33 -10.19
N ASN A 673 23.07 -1.04 -10.52
CA ASN A 673 23.70 0.08 -9.81
C ASN A 673 22.68 1.16 -9.43
N PHE A 674 23.09 2.21 -8.72
CA PHE A 674 22.19 3.35 -8.47
C PHE A 674 21.98 4.19 -9.73
N ARG A 675 20.82 4.86 -9.78
CA ARG A 675 20.31 5.53 -10.99
C ARG A 675 20.85 6.96 -11.15
N THR A 676 21.23 7.36 -12.36
CA THR A 676 21.57 8.76 -12.71
C THR A 676 20.31 9.61 -12.89
N ARG A 677 19.44 9.62 -11.89
CA ARG A 677 18.15 10.32 -11.94
C ARG A 677 18.29 11.84 -11.82
N PHE A 678 19.34 12.31 -11.15
CA PHE A 678 19.49 13.71 -10.73
C PHE A 678 20.56 14.46 -11.54
N GLY A 679 20.89 13.96 -12.73
CA GLY A 679 22.02 14.44 -13.53
C GLY A 679 23.29 13.65 -13.24
N VAL A 680 24.39 14.15 -13.80
CA VAL A 680 25.75 13.57 -13.66
C VAL A 680 26.67 14.41 -12.78
N GLU A 681 26.25 15.63 -12.42
CA GLU A 681 27.02 16.60 -11.67
C GLU A 681 26.07 17.44 -10.80
N PHE A 682 26.54 17.88 -9.64
CA PHE A 682 25.89 18.88 -8.81
C PHE A 682 26.96 19.76 -8.12
N GLU A 683 26.81 21.08 -8.19
CA GLU A 683 27.74 22.05 -7.58
C GLU A 683 29.22 21.79 -7.97
N GLY A 684 29.50 21.41 -9.22
CA GLY A 684 30.86 21.13 -9.71
C GLY A 684 31.41 19.76 -9.32
N GLN A 685 30.64 18.94 -8.60
CA GLN A 685 31.04 17.59 -8.17
C GLN A 685 30.31 16.51 -8.95
N SER A 686 31.02 15.45 -9.31
CA SER A 686 30.44 14.30 -10.01
C SER A 686 29.41 13.58 -9.13
N LEU A 687 28.25 13.25 -9.71
CA LEU A 687 27.25 12.35 -9.14
C LEU A 687 27.40 10.92 -9.64
N LEU A 688 28.35 10.66 -10.54
CA LEU A 688 28.61 9.33 -11.07
C LEU A 688 29.32 8.46 -10.03
N ALA A 689 29.03 7.15 -10.04
CA ALA A 689 29.76 6.20 -9.20
C ALA A 689 31.26 6.23 -9.54
N GLU A 690 32.10 5.83 -8.58
CA GLU A 690 33.55 5.71 -8.75
C GLU A 690 33.95 4.26 -8.47
N ASP A 691 34.69 3.62 -9.38
CA ASP A 691 35.21 2.24 -9.25
C ASP A 691 34.14 1.17 -8.91
N SER A 692 32.86 1.47 -9.12
CA SER A 692 31.74 0.59 -8.77
C SER A 692 30.85 0.39 -9.98
N TYR A 693 30.75 -0.86 -10.47
CA TYR A 693 29.97 -1.24 -11.64
C TYR A 693 29.44 -2.67 -11.47
N SER A 694 28.40 -3.01 -12.21
CA SER A 694 27.84 -4.37 -12.19
C SER A 694 28.79 -5.36 -12.86
N LYS A 695 28.79 -6.61 -12.39
CA LYS A 695 29.65 -7.67 -12.94
C LYS A 695 29.44 -7.82 -14.45
N GLY A 696 30.53 -7.86 -15.21
CA GLY A 696 30.47 -7.99 -16.67
C GLY A 696 30.19 -6.70 -17.45
N SER A 697 29.98 -5.56 -16.79
CA SER A 697 29.82 -4.26 -17.48
C SER A 697 31.07 -3.88 -18.26
N GLU A 698 30.94 -3.43 -19.51
CA GLU A 698 32.07 -2.92 -20.30
C GLU A 698 32.58 -1.56 -19.82
N ILE A 699 31.70 -0.75 -19.20
CA ILE A 699 32.08 0.53 -18.59
C ILE A 699 32.43 0.28 -17.12
N LYS A 700 33.70 0.49 -16.76
CA LYS A 700 34.26 0.17 -15.43
C LYS A 700 34.22 1.35 -14.44
N ASP A 701 33.29 2.27 -14.66
CA ASP A 701 33.11 3.46 -13.83
C ASP A 701 31.64 3.93 -13.87
N GLY A 702 31.31 5.06 -13.24
CA GLY A 702 30.01 5.70 -13.38
C GLY A 702 29.73 6.23 -14.78
N TYR A 703 28.46 6.19 -15.21
CA TYR A 703 28.05 6.58 -16.56
C TYR A 703 26.62 7.13 -16.60
N PRO A 704 26.29 8.05 -17.54
CA PRO A 704 24.95 8.64 -17.68
C PRO A 704 23.88 7.64 -18.12
N GLU A 705 22.62 8.07 -18.10
CA GLU A 705 21.52 7.27 -18.67
C GLU A 705 21.69 7.05 -20.18
N PHE A 706 21.28 5.87 -20.67
CA PHE A 706 21.45 5.53 -22.08
C PHE A 706 20.46 6.28 -22.99
N SER A 707 21.00 6.82 -24.07
CA SER A 707 20.27 7.50 -25.14
C SER A 707 20.81 7.10 -26.50
N ASP A 708 20.08 7.43 -27.56
CA ASP A 708 20.55 7.24 -28.94
C ASP A 708 21.93 7.88 -29.16
N LYS A 709 22.14 9.09 -28.62
CA LYS A 709 23.41 9.82 -28.66
C LYS A 709 24.53 9.05 -27.97
N LEU A 710 24.28 8.53 -26.76
CA LEU A 710 25.29 7.78 -26.03
C LEU A 710 25.64 6.47 -26.74
N LEU A 711 24.65 5.75 -27.28
CA LEU A 711 24.92 4.54 -28.07
C LEU A 711 25.75 4.83 -29.33
N LYS A 712 25.46 5.93 -30.04
CA LYS A 712 26.26 6.37 -31.20
C LYS A 712 27.68 6.72 -30.80
N GLN A 713 27.87 7.43 -29.68
CA GLN A 713 29.18 7.79 -29.17
C GLN A 713 30.02 6.56 -28.76
N LEU A 714 29.39 5.54 -28.19
CA LEU A 714 30.04 4.29 -27.79
C LEU A 714 30.28 3.32 -28.96
N GLY A 715 29.74 3.61 -30.15
CA GLY A 715 29.77 2.68 -31.29
C GLY A 715 28.80 1.51 -31.16
N TRP A 716 27.86 1.56 -30.20
CA TRP A 716 26.88 0.50 -29.93
C TRP A 716 25.56 0.67 -30.70
N TRP A 717 25.41 1.78 -31.44
CA TRP A 717 24.20 2.05 -32.23
C TRP A 717 23.90 0.96 -33.27
N ASP A 718 24.94 0.33 -33.82
CA ASP A 718 24.79 -0.72 -34.84
C ASP A 718 24.36 -2.08 -34.30
N ASP A 719 24.28 -2.23 -32.97
CA ASP A 719 23.67 -3.40 -32.33
C ASP A 719 22.14 -3.35 -32.29
N LEU A 720 21.53 -2.22 -32.67
CA LEU A 720 20.08 -2.08 -32.87
C LEU A 720 19.67 -2.62 -34.25
N THR A 721 18.51 -3.29 -34.31
CA THR A 721 17.87 -3.63 -35.58
C THR A 721 17.41 -2.37 -36.32
N ALA A 722 17.10 -2.48 -37.62
CA ALA A 722 16.60 -1.34 -38.39
C ALA A 722 15.32 -0.73 -37.81
N GLU A 723 14.42 -1.58 -37.30
CA GLU A 723 13.17 -1.16 -36.65
C GLU A 723 13.43 -0.46 -35.31
N GLU A 724 14.33 -1.01 -34.50
CA GLU A 724 14.74 -0.40 -33.24
C GLU A 724 15.44 0.94 -33.47
N LYS A 725 16.32 1.06 -34.48
CA LYS A 725 16.95 2.35 -34.85
C LYS A 725 15.90 3.40 -35.18
N ALA A 726 14.89 3.05 -35.98
CA ALA A 726 13.80 3.95 -36.32
C ALA A 726 12.96 4.37 -35.10
N SER A 727 12.77 3.47 -34.12
CA SER A 727 12.11 3.81 -32.86
C SER A 727 13.00 4.63 -31.92
N ALA A 728 14.28 4.32 -31.81
CA ALA A 728 15.19 4.86 -30.81
C ALA A 728 15.74 6.25 -31.18
N GLU A 729 15.74 6.63 -32.46
CA GLU A 729 16.29 7.91 -32.94
C GLU A 729 15.71 9.11 -32.16
N GLY A 730 16.59 9.94 -31.58
CA GLY A 730 16.21 11.11 -30.79
C GLY A 730 15.59 10.80 -29.42
N LYS A 731 15.66 9.55 -28.95
CA LYS A 731 15.06 9.11 -27.68
C LYS A 731 16.10 8.58 -26.70
N ASN A 732 15.64 8.35 -25.48
CA ASN A 732 16.39 7.67 -24.45
C ASN A 732 15.72 6.36 -24.03
N TRP A 733 16.40 5.61 -23.17
CA TRP A 733 15.95 4.30 -22.69
C TRP A 733 14.52 4.26 -22.15
N LYS A 734 13.98 5.38 -21.63
CA LYS A 734 12.63 5.47 -21.04
C LYS A 734 11.55 5.89 -22.03
N THR A 735 11.89 6.40 -23.22
CA THR A 735 10.89 6.81 -24.24
C THR A 735 10.99 6.01 -25.53
N ASP A 736 12.05 5.22 -25.71
CA ASP A 736 12.13 4.21 -26.75
C ASP A 736 11.21 3.02 -26.45
N VAL A 737 10.02 3.04 -27.05
CA VAL A 737 8.99 1.99 -26.90
C VAL A 737 9.34 0.66 -27.57
N SER A 738 10.43 0.58 -28.36
CA SER A 738 10.90 -0.69 -28.91
C SER A 738 11.67 -1.53 -27.89
N GLY A 739 12.19 -0.90 -26.83
CA GLY A 739 13.10 -1.54 -25.87
C GLY A 739 14.53 -1.72 -26.37
N GLY A 740 14.85 -1.29 -27.60
CA GLY A 740 16.14 -1.50 -28.24
C GLY A 740 17.31 -0.88 -27.46
N ILE A 741 17.16 0.36 -26.99
CA ILE A 741 18.21 1.02 -26.19
C ILE A 741 18.54 0.21 -24.92
N GLN A 742 17.51 -0.34 -24.26
CA GLN A 742 17.70 -1.13 -23.04
C GLN A 742 18.38 -2.46 -23.35
N ARG A 743 17.92 -3.15 -24.39
CA ARG A 743 18.50 -4.41 -24.84
C ARG A 743 19.99 -4.25 -25.14
N VAL A 744 20.38 -3.20 -25.86
CA VAL A 744 21.78 -2.93 -26.20
C VAL A 744 22.58 -2.56 -24.96
N ALA A 745 22.10 -1.68 -24.09
CA ALA A 745 22.81 -1.36 -22.84
C ALA A 745 23.09 -2.63 -22.00
N ILE A 746 22.09 -3.50 -21.85
CA ILE A 746 22.21 -4.75 -21.09
C ILE A 746 23.15 -5.76 -21.78
N LYS A 747 23.16 -5.80 -23.12
CA LYS A 747 24.10 -6.63 -23.91
C LYS A 747 25.56 -6.29 -23.54
N HIS A 748 25.88 -5.02 -23.31
CA HIS A 748 27.20 -4.56 -22.87
C HIS A 748 27.38 -4.56 -21.34
N GLY A 749 26.49 -5.26 -20.61
CA GLY A 749 26.52 -5.38 -19.16
C GLY A 749 26.20 -4.09 -18.39
N CYS A 750 25.66 -3.07 -19.07
CA CYS A 750 25.33 -1.78 -18.47
C CYS A 750 23.84 -1.68 -18.16
N ILE A 751 23.51 -1.12 -17.00
CA ILE A 751 22.11 -0.85 -16.64
C ILE A 751 21.57 0.37 -17.41
N PRO A 752 20.35 0.32 -18.02
CA PRO A 752 19.91 1.37 -18.95
C PRO A 752 19.80 2.78 -18.35
N PHE A 753 19.52 2.86 -17.05
CA PHE A 753 19.25 4.12 -16.38
C PHE A 753 20.50 4.85 -15.86
N GLY A 754 21.70 4.36 -16.18
CA GLY A 754 22.98 4.92 -15.73
C GLY A 754 23.54 4.32 -14.44
N ASN A 755 24.74 4.75 -14.05
CA ASN A 755 25.46 4.32 -12.85
C ASN A 755 25.94 5.54 -12.05
N ALA A 756 25.23 5.83 -10.95
CA ALA A 756 25.42 6.99 -10.11
C ALA A 756 25.82 6.64 -8.67
N LYS A 757 26.10 7.67 -7.87
CA LYS A 757 26.05 7.61 -6.42
C LYS A 757 24.60 7.81 -5.93
N ALA A 758 24.23 7.11 -4.86
CA ALA A 758 23.09 7.48 -4.04
C ALA A 758 23.37 8.84 -3.37
N ARG A 759 22.36 9.68 -3.17
CA ARG A 759 22.55 10.99 -2.54
C ARG A 759 22.05 10.98 -1.10
N ALA A 760 22.92 11.34 -0.15
CA ALA A 760 22.55 11.50 1.24
C ALA A 760 21.77 12.81 1.48
N ILE A 761 22.01 13.81 0.61
CA ILE A 761 21.35 15.12 0.61
C ILE A 761 20.34 15.25 -0.53
N VAL A 762 19.29 16.04 -0.31
CA VAL A 762 18.20 16.26 -1.28
C VAL A 762 17.90 17.75 -1.37
N TRP A 763 18.57 18.45 -2.30
CA TRP A 763 18.43 19.89 -2.50
C TRP A 763 17.06 20.35 -3.05
N THR A 764 16.19 19.41 -3.44
CA THR A 764 14.83 19.71 -3.93
C THR A 764 13.75 19.63 -2.84
N PHE A 765 14.11 19.19 -1.62
CA PHE A 765 13.17 19.08 -0.51
C PHE A 765 13.31 20.30 0.41
N PRO A 766 12.29 20.57 1.25
CA PRO A 766 12.36 21.66 2.23
C PRO A 766 13.61 21.59 3.12
N ASP A 767 13.99 20.37 3.53
CA ASP A 767 15.20 20.12 4.31
C ASP A 767 16.25 19.39 3.45
N ARG A 768 17.37 20.06 3.17
CA ARG A 768 18.48 19.50 2.34
C ARG A 768 19.09 18.26 2.98
N VAL A 769 19.36 18.32 4.28
CA VAL A 769 19.71 17.19 5.16
C VAL A 769 18.48 16.85 5.99
N PRO A 770 18.18 15.59 6.32
CA PRO A 770 17.07 15.29 7.22
C PRO A 770 17.26 15.96 8.59
N LEU A 771 16.33 16.83 8.97
CA LEU A 771 16.36 17.53 10.25
C LEU A 771 15.29 16.99 11.19
N HIS A 772 15.61 16.96 12.49
CA HIS A 772 14.60 16.82 13.51
C HIS A 772 13.79 18.12 13.58
N ARG A 773 12.47 17.98 13.57
CA ARG A 773 11.52 19.07 13.81
C ARG A 773 10.46 18.53 14.74
N GLU A 774 10.10 19.29 15.77
CA GLU A 774 9.05 18.86 16.69
C GLU A 774 7.72 18.70 15.96
N PRO A 775 6.90 17.69 16.33
CA PRO A 775 5.53 17.55 15.84
C PRO A 775 4.71 18.82 16.04
N LEU A 776 3.67 19.01 15.22
CA LEU A 776 2.79 20.18 15.36
C LEU A 776 2.12 20.21 16.74
N TYR A 777 1.71 19.03 17.22
CA TYR A 777 1.15 18.81 18.54
C TYR A 777 2.16 18.02 19.38
N THR A 778 2.87 18.69 20.29
CA THR A 778 3.90 18.09 21.15
C THR A 778 3.73 18.55 22.59
N PRO A 779 3.91 17.65 23.59
CA PRO A 779 3.97 18.06 24.99
C PRO A 779 5.35 18.61 25.36
N ARG A 780 6.37 18.42 24.51
CA ARG A 780 7.73 18.92 24.69
C ARG A 780 7.88 20.32 24.10
N ARG A 781 7.13 21.27 24.65
CA ARG A 781 7.14 22.68 24.21
C ARG A 781 8.52 23.33 24.36
N ASP A 782 9.33 22.83 25.27
CA ASP A 782 10.74 23.21 25.44
C ASP A 782 11.58 22.97 24.18
N LEU A 783 11.24 21.95 23.38
CA LEU A 783 11.98 21.60 22.16
C LEU A 783 11.59 22.42 20.93
N VAL A 784 10.46 23.14 20.96
CA VAL A 784 9.91 23.84 19.79
C VAL A 784 10.78 25.02 19.35
N ALA A 785 11.43 25.69 20.31
CA ALA A 785 12.35 26.80 20.00
C ALA A 785 13.61 26.30 19.26
N ASP A 786 14.12 25.13 19.64
CA ASP A 786 15.32 24.54 19.05
C ASP A 786 15.03 23.82 17.72
N TYR A 787 13.84 23.21 17.61
CA TYR A 787 13.43 22.37 16.49
C TYR A 787 12.05 22.77 15.94
N PRO A 788 11.89 23.99 15.42
CA PRO A 788 10.61 24.47 14.92
C PRO A 788 10.15 23.71 13.66
N THR A 789 8.84 23.69 13.46
CA THR A 789 8.24 23.25 12.19
C THR A 789 8.45 24.28 11.07
N TRP A 790 7.91 24.02 9.88
CA TRP A 790 8.00 24.93 8.72
C TRP A 790 7.04 26.13 8.83
N ASP A 791 7.25 27.13 7.99
CA ASP A 791 6.23 28.17 7.75
C ASP A 791 5.05 27.61 6.97
N ASP A 792 3.86 28.19 7.22
CA ASP A 792 2.65 27.92 6.47
C ASP A 792 2.86 28.15 4.95
N LYS A 793 2.19 27.33 4.14
CA LYS A 793 2.25 27.40 2.68
C LYS A 793 0.90 27.73 2.10
N GLU A 794 0.88 28.72 1.21
CA GLU A 794 -0.33 29.15 0.49
C GLU A 794 -0.96 28.00 -0.30
N ALA A 795 -0.15 27.16 -0.96
CA ALA A 795 -0.64 25.89 -1.49
C ALA A 795 0.44 24.81 -1.65
N ILE A 796 0.09 23.59 -1.27
CA ILE A 796 0.79 22.34 -1.61
C ILE A 796 -0.29 21.41 -2.20
N PHE A 797 -0.06 20.84 -3.38
CA PHE A 797 -1.06 20.02 -4.10
C PHE A 797 -2.46 20.68 -4.16
N ARG A 798 -2.48 21.95 -4.60
CA ARG A 798 -3.68 22.78 -4.78
C ARG A 798 -4.41 23.25 -3.52
N VAL A 799 -3.95 22.93 -2.31
CA VAL A 799 -4.62 23.36 -1.06
C VAL A 799 -3.66 24.06 -0.09
N PRO A 800 -4.12 25.05 0.70
CA PRO A 800 -3.32 25.66 1.76
C PRO A 800 -2.84 24.61 2.76
N THR A 801 -1.63 24.78 3.30
CA THR A 801 -1.09 23.84 4.29
C THR A 801 -0.47 24.59 5.46
N LEU A 802 -0.96 24.30 6.67
CA LEU A 802 -0.58 24.98 7.89
C LEU A 802 0.47 24.18 8.66
N TYR A 803 1.43 24.89 9.27
CA TYR A 803 2.52 24.35 10.06
C TYR A 803 2.72 25.23 11.29
N LYS A 804 3.52 26.29 11.19
CA LYS A 804 3.87 27.21 12.28
C LYS A 804 2.63 27.75 12.99
N SER A 805 1.57 28.12 12.27
CA SER A 805 0.35 28.64 12.90
C SER A 805 -0.38 27.64 13.80
N ILE A 806 -0.19 26.34 13.55
CA ILE A 806 -0.68 25.27 14.43
C ILE A 806 0.29 25.05 15.58
N GLN A 807 1.59 24.92 15.30
CA GLN A 807 2.59 24.63 16.34
C GLN A 807 2.73 25.77 17.36
N ASP A 808 2.49 27.03 16.97
CA ASP A 808 2.53 28.18 17.89
C ASP A 808 1.37 28.16 18.91
N GLN A 809 0.32 27.37 18.68
CA GLN A 809 -0.78 27.19 19.63
C GLN A 809 -0.44 26.09 20.64
N ASP A 810 -0.07 26.48 21.86
CA ASP A 810 0.17 25.50 22.92
C ASP A 810 -1.14 24.85 23.39
N LYS A 811 -1.25 23.55 23.11
CA LYS A 811 -2.36 22.67 23.54
C LYS A 811 -1.96 21.71 24.66
N SER A 812 -0.69 21.68 25.04
CA SER A 812 -0.12 20.64 25.92
C SER A 812 -0.68 20.67 27.35
N GLY A 813 -1.12 21.84 27.83
CA GLY A 813 -1.76 21.95 29.14
C GLY A 813 -3.16 21.31 29.21
N GLU A 814 -3.93 21.35 28.12
CA GLU A 814 -5.28 20.74 28.03
C GLU A 814 -5.21 19.28 27.55
N TYR A 815 -4.23 18.96 26.70
CA TYR A 815 -4.03 17.65 26.09
C TYR A 815 -2.59 17.15 26.39
N PRO A 816 -2.32 16.63 27.59
CA PRO A 816 -0.95 16.33 28.02
C PRO A 816 -0.40 14.98 27.52
N ILE A 817 -1.26 14.09 26.99
CA ILE A 817 -0.89 12.72 26.63
C ILE A 817 -0.58 12.66 25.12
N ILE A 818 0.55 12.05 24.75
CA ILE A 818 0.84 11.74 23.35
C ILE A 818 -0.10 10.62 22.91
N LEU A 819 -0.83 10.84 21.83
CA LEU A 819 -1.65 9.82 21.19
C LEU A 819 -0.96 9.29 19.94
N THR A 820 -0.78 7.98 19.88
CA THR A 820 -0.28 7.28 18.69
C THR A 820 -1.24 6.18 18.26
N SER A 821 -1.19 5.76 17.00
CA SER A 821 -2.10 4.75 16.45
C SER A 821 -1.36 3.63 15.74
N GLY A 822 -1.98 2.45 15.64
CA GLY A 822 -1.41 1.33 14.88
C GLY A 822 -2.40 0.23 14.58
N ARG A 823 -1.86 -0.95 14.30
CA ARG A 823 -2.63 -2.10 13.83
C ARG A 823 -2.81 -3.17 14.89
N LEU A 824 -3.76 -4.05 14.62
CA LEU A 824 -3.94 -5.35 15.24
C LEU A 824 -3.77 -6.45 14.20
N VAL A 825 -3.53 -7.69 14.62
CA VAL A 825 -3.29 -8.80 13.69
C VAL A 825 -4.58 -9.27 13.02
N GLU A 826 -5.71 -9.12 13.70
CA GLU A 826 -7.03 -9.62 13.36
C GLU A 826 -7.68 -8.83 12.22
N TYR A 827 -7.29 -7.56 12.06
CA TYR A 827 -7.94 -6.61 11.16
C TYR A 827 -7.01 -6.04 10.09
N GLU A 828 -7.62 -5.52 9.04
CA GLU A 828 -6.94 -4.93 7.90
C GLU A 828 -7.68 -3.68 7.41
N GLY A 829 -6.92 -2.69 6.92
CA GLY A 829 -7.48 -1.39 6.51
C GLY A 829 -8.28 -0.71 7.62
N GLY A 830 -9.43 -0.13 7.26
CA GLY A 830 -10.45 0.37 8.19
C GLY A 830 -11.41 -0.70 8.72
N GLY A 831 -11.09 -1.98 8.47
CA GLY A 831 -11.80 -3.13 9.01
C GLY A 831 -13.12 -3.46 8.33
N GLU A 832 -13.48 -2.84 7.20
CA GLU A 832 -14.75 -3.08 6.50
C GLU A 832 -14.99 -4.56 6.22
N GLU A 833 -13.99 -5.20 5.62
CA GLU A 833 -14.02 -6.61 5.28
C GLU A 833 -13.86 -7.50 6.53
N THR A 834 -12.87 -7.18 7.36
CA THR A 834 -12.42 -8.07 8.45
C THR A 834 -13.31 -7.98 9.71
N ARG A 835 -14.00 -6.85 9.97
CA ARG A 835 -15.07 -6.76 10.98
C ARG A 835 -16.38 -7.39 10.53
N SER A 836 -16.53 -7.59 9.22
CA SER A 836 -17.64 -8.32 8.60
C SER A 836 -17.37 -9.83 8.48
N ASN A 837 -16.21 -10.30 8.95
CA ASN A 837 -15.85 -11.71 9.05
C ASN A 837 -16.08 -12.19 10.50
N PRO A 838 -16.93 -13.21 10.74
CA PRO A 838 -17.31 -13.61 12.10
C PRO A 838 -16.14 -14.17 12.91
N TRP A 839 -15.18 -14.86 12.28
CA TRP A 839 -14.04 -15.45 12.98
C TRP A 839 -13.02 -14.40 13.40
N LEU A 840 -12.77 -13.40 12.55
CA LEU A 840 -11.87 -12.29 12.91
C LEU A 840 -12.52 -11.37 13.93
N ALA A 841 -13.82 -11.12 13.78
CA ALA A 841 -14.63 -10.37 14.74
C ALA A 841 -14.65 -11.01 16.14
N GLU A 842 -14.63 -12.34 16.23
CA GLU A 842 -14.56 -13.06 17.50
C GLU A 842 -13.25 -12.78 18.26
N LEU A 843 -12.13 -12.63 17.55
CA LEU A 843 -10.82 -12.45 18.16
C LEU A 843 -10.62 -11.08 18.81
N GLN A 844 -11.34 -10.05 18.38
CA GLN A 844 -11.30 -8.72 19.00
C GLN A 844 -12.63 -7.97 18.87
N GLN A 845 -13.45 -7.95 19.92
CA GLN A 845 -14.81 -7.40 19.81
C GLN A 845 -14.92 -5.91 20.13
N GLU A 846 -13.95 -5.36 20.85
CA GLU A 846 -14.02 -4.04 21.44
C GLU A 846 -12.89 -3.16 20.89
N MET A 847 -13.23 -1.90 20.59
CA MET A 847 -12.25 -0.86 20.36
C MET A 847 -11.69 -0.39 21.71
N PHE A 848 -10.37 -0.18 21.81
CA PHE A 848 -9.72 0.14 23.07
C PHE A 848 -8.59 1.17 22.94
N VAL A 849 -8.20 1.78 24.06
CA VAL A 849 -7.00 2.61 24.21
C VAL A 849 -6.04 1.98 25.22
N GLU A 850 -4.79 1.80 24.83
CA GLU A 850 -3.73 1.39 25.76
C GLU A 850 -3.27 2.58 26.59
N VAL A 851 -3.31 2.47 27.91
CA VAL A 851 -2.89 3.54 28.84
C VAL A 851 -2.02 2.97 29.94
N ASN A 852 -1.01 3.72 30.37
CA ASN A 852 -0.13 3.31 31.45
C ASN A 852 -0.90 3.23 32.79
N PRO A 853 -0.60 2.27 33.69
CA PRO A 853 -1.22 2.21 35.02
C PRO A 853 -1.10 3.51 35.83
N LYS A 854 0.01 4.25 35.71
CA LYS A 854 0.16 5.54 36.39
C LYS A 854 -0.89 6.53 35.91
N ASP A 855 -0.99 6.76 34.60
CA ASP A 855 -1.93 7.72 34.03
C ASP A 855 -3.38 7.32 34.31
N ALA A 856 -3.71 6.03 34.22
CA ALA A 856 -5.04 5.53 34.54
C ALA A 856 -5.43 5.78 36.01
N ASN A 857 -4.49 5.59 36.95
CA ASN A 857 -4.71 5.86 38.38
C ASN A 857 -4.86 7.36 38.67
N ASP A 858 -4.03 8.20 38.03
CA ASP A 858 -4.08 9.65 38.20
C ASP A 858 -5.39 10.24 37.64
N ILE A 859 -5.89 9.70 36.52
CA ILE A 859 -7.14 10.11 35.89
C ILE A 859 -8.38 9.51 36.59
N GLY A 860 -8.25 8.33 37.20
CA GLY A 860 -9.31 7.70 38.00
C GLY A 860 -10.20 6.69 37.27
N PHE A 861 -9.63 5.89 36.35
CA PHE A 861 -10.34 4.76 35.70
C PHE A 861 -9.57 3.44 35.83
N LYS A 862 -10.27 2.32 35.62
CA LYS A 862 -9.72 0.96 35.70
C LYS A 862 -9.67 0.30 34.32
N ASP A 863 -8.94 -0.81 34.23
CA ASP A 863 -8.96 -1.68 33.06
C ASP A 863 -10.40 -2.11 32.73
N GLY A 864 -10.79 -2.04 31.46
CA GLY A 864 -12.13 -2.36 30.98
C GLY A 864 -13.20 -1.27 31.16
N ASP A 865 -12.92 -0.18 31.87
CA ASP A 865 -13.85 0.97 31.94
C ASP A 865 -14.02 1.60 30.53
N ASP A 866 -15.20 2.17 30.27
CA ASP A 866 -15.37 3.06 29.13
C ASP A 866 -14.69 4.40 29.42
N VAL A 867 -13.96 4.92 28.43
CA VAL A 867 -13.29 6.23 28.49
C VAL A 867 -13.56 7.03 27.22
N TRP A 868 -13.58 8.35 27.37
CA TRP A 868 -13.48 9.28 26.27
C TRP A 868 -12.02 9.59 26.00
N VAL A 869 -11.60 9.45 24.75
CA VAL A 869 -10.34 9.98 24.23
C VAL A 869 -10.67 11.15 23.31
N GLU A 870 -10.22 12.33 23.66
CA GLU A 870 -10.47 13.58 22.92
C GLU A 870 -9.14 14.15 22.42
N GLY A 871 -9.01 14.35 21.11
CA GLY A 871 -7.81 14.91 20.50
C GLY A 871 -7.75 16.43 20.64
N ALA A 872 -6.58 17.03 20.38
CA ALA A 872 -6.37 18.48 20.52
C ALA A 872 -7.21 19.37 19.59
N GLU A 873 -7.88 18.77 18.59
CA GLU A 873 -8.88 19.42 17.71
C GLU A 873 -10.33 19.07 18.10
N LYS A 874 -10.55 18.57 19.32
CA LYS A 874 -11.85 18.28 19.96
C LYS A 874 -12.66 17.11 19.37
N GLY A 875 -12.17 16.47 18.32
CA GLY A 875 -12.71 15.17 17.89
C GLY A 875 -12.54 14.14 19.01
N ARG A 876 -13.61 13.40 19.33
CA ARG A 876 -13.62 12.49 20.48
C ARG A 876 -14.18 11.11 20.15
N ILE A 877 -13.69 10.10 20.86
CA ILE A 877 -14.13 8.71 20.71
C ILE A 877 -14.38 8.07 22.07
N LYS A 878 -15.40 7.21 22.15
CA LYS A 878 -15.69 6.39 23.32
C LYS A 878 -15.20 4.96 23.11
N VAL A 879 -14.24 4.53 23.94
CA VAL A 879 -13.53 3.24 23.77
C VAL A 879 -13.28 2.58 25.13
N LYS A 880 -12.91 1.30 25.14
CA LYS A 880 -12.48 0.59 26.35
C LYS A 880 -11.08 1.00 26.77
N ALA A 881 -10.84 1.14 28.07
CA ALA A 881 -9.49 1.25 28.61
C ALA A 881 -8.80 -0.12 28.63
N MET A 882 -7.59 -0.20 28.09
CA MET A 882 -6.64 -1.30 28.29
C MET A 882 -5.46 -0.78 29.11
N VAL A 883 -5.44 -1.04 30.41
CA VAL A 883 -4.41 -0.53 31.32
C VAL A 883 -3.19 -1.47 31.26
N THR A 884 -2.06 -0.98 30.74
CA THR A 884 -0.89 -1.82 30.44
C THR A 884 0.44 -1.08 30.54
N ARG A 885 1.50 -1.79 30.97
CA ARG A 885 2.88 -1.27 31.01
C ARG A 885 3.60 -1.31 29.65
N ARG A 886 2.91 -1.70 28.57
CA ARG A 886 3.47 -1.70 27.21
C ARG A 886 3.68 -0.30 26.65
N VAL A 887 2.96 0.70 27.18
CA VAL A 887 3.14 2.13 26.89
C VAL A 887 3.76 2.83 28.10
N LYS A 888 4.61 3.85 27.87
CA LYS A 888 5.20 4.69 28.92
C LYS A 888 4.15 5.67 29.49
N PRO A 889 4.34 6.21 30.71
CA PRO A 889 3.51 7.31 31.21
C PRO A 889 3.50 8.50 30.23
N GLY A 890 2.34 9.14 30.05
CA GLY A 890 2.14 10.24 29.09
C GLY A 890 2.01 9.78 27.63
N LEU A 891 1.85 8.48 27.37
CA LEU A 891 1.65 7.92 26.04
C LEU A 891 0.43 6.98 26.01
N ALA A 892 -0.44 7.19 25.03
CA ALA A 892 -1.59 6.33 24.74
C ALA A 892 -1.53 5.78 23.31
N PHE A 893 -2.11 4.58 23.12
CA PHE A 893 -2.18 3.93 21.81
C PHE A 893 -3.59 3.49 21.44
N LEU A 894 -3.99 3.70 20.18
CA LEU A 894 -5.24 3.24 19.60
C LEU A 894 -5.03 2.35 18.36
N PRO A 895 -5.73 1.21 18.23
CA PRO A 895 -5.85 0.54 16.95
C PRO A 895 -6.81 1.30 16.01
N PHE A 896 -6.53 1.43 14.71
CA PHE A 896 -7.37 2.26 13.82
C PHE A 896 -8.42 1.50 12.98
N HIS A 897 -8.65 0.22 13.27
CA HIS A 897 -9.44 -0.68 12.42
C HIS A 897 -10.97 -0.60 12.56
N PHE A 898 -11.48 0.27 13.43
CA PHE A 898 -12.88 0.26 13.84
C PHE A 898 -13.68 1.36 13.16
N GLY A 899 -14.99 1.14 13.07
CA GLY A 899 -15.96 2.07 12.49
C GLY A 899 -17.40 1.59 12.74
N GLY A 900 -18.38 2.41 12.38
CA GLY A 900 -19.79 2.14 12.67
C GLY A 900 -20.27 2.68 14.03
N LYS A 901 -19.38 3.32 14.80
CA LYS A 901 -19.74 4.32 15.82
C LYS A 901 -19.10 5.66 15.47
N PHE A 902 -19.72 6.76 15.91
CA PHE A 902 -19.17 8.10 15.74
C PHE A 902 -19.50 8.97 16.96
N GLU A 903 -18.46 9.40 17.68
CA GLU A 903 -18.57 10.23 18.89
C GLU A 903 -19.52 9.67 19.97
N GLY A 904 -19.50 8.35 20.14
CA GLY A 904 -20.30 7.58 21.09
C GLY A 904 -21.63 7.07 20.53
N GLU A 905 -22.05 7.54 19.35
CA GLU A 905 -23.31 7.15 18.72
C GLU A 905 -23.15 5.87 17.89
N ASP A 906 -24.10 4.94 18.03
CA ASP A 906 -24.17 3.74 17.21
C ASP A 906 -24.79 4.07 15.83
N LEU A 907 -24.11 3.69 14.75
CA LEU A 907 -24.55 3.94 13.38
C LEU A 907 -25.15 2.71 12.68
N ARG A 908 -25.39 1.59 13.39
CA ARG A 908 -25.92 0.34 12.80
C ARG A 908 -27.19 0.56 11.99
N SER A 909 -28.09 1.40 12.48
CA SER A 909 -29.37 1.71 11.81
C SER A 909 -29.22 2.39 10.45
N LYS A 910 -28.03 2.95 10.14
CA LYS A 910 -27.73 3.61 8.86
C LYS A 910 -27.17 2.65 7.81
N TYR A 911 -26.76 1.45 8.18
CA TYR A 911 -26.33 0.44 7.22
C TYR A 911 -27.54 -0.09 6.42
N PRO A 912 -27.33 -0.54 5.17
CA PRO A 912 -28.31 -1.37 4.49
C PRO A 912 -28.68 -2.60 5.34
N GLU A 913 -29.94 -3.01 5.30
CA GLU A 913 -30.45 -4.09 6.14
C GLU A 913 -29.61 -5.37 6.01
N GLY A 914 -29.11 -5.89 7.14
CA GLY A 914 -28.32 -7.12 7.21
C GLY A 914 -26.86 -6.99 6.77
N THR A 915 -26.38 -5.79 6.43
CA THR A 915 -25.00 -5.57 5.95
C THR A 915 -24.08 -4.93 6.98
N ASP A 916 -24.57 -4.64 8.18
CA ASP A 916 -23.76 -4.15 9.29
C ASP A 916 -22.66 -5.15 9.68
N PRO A 917 -21.45 -4.68 10.00
CA PRO A 917 -20.37 -5.55 10.43
C PRO A 917 -20.67 -6.16 11.80
N TYR A 918 -20.15 -7.37 12.07
CA TYR A 918 -20.34 -8.04 13.36
C TYR A 918 -19.77 -7.20 14.52
N VAL A 919 -18.63 -6.56 14.29
CA VAL A 919 -17.97 -5.65 15.23
C VAL A 919 -18.05 -4.22 14.72
N ILE A 920 -18.55 -3.33 15.58
CA ILE A 920 -18.54 -1.88 15.38
C ILE A 920 -17.66 -1.23 16.45
N GLY A 921 -17.18 -0.03 16.17
CA GLY A 921 -16.42 0.77 17.13
C GLY A 921 -16.13 2.15 16.59
N GLU A 922 -15.36 2.91 17.34
CA GLU A 922 -14.94 4.26 16.94
C GLU A 922 -13.71 4.22 16.05
N ALA A 923 -13.66 5.07 15.04
CA ALA A 923 -12.46 5.28 14.25
C ALA A 923 -11.43 6.08 15.07
N ALA A 924 -10.23 5.52 15.30
CA ALA A 924 -9.16 6.23 16.01
C ALA A 924 -8.88 7.62 15.42
N ASN A 925 -9.01 7.75 14.09
CA ASN A 925 -8.74 8.99 13.38
C ASN A 925 -9.82 10.08 13.52
N THR A 926 -10.93 9.79 14.20
CA THR A 926 -11.86 10.84 14.65
C THR A 926 -11.19 11.71 15.73
N ALA A 927 -10.33 11.13 16.56
CA ALA A 927 -9.60 11.83 17.62
C ALA A 927 -8.17 12.25 17.22
N THR A 928 -7.76 12.06 15.95
CA THR A 928 -6.48 12.57 15.44
C THR A 928 -6.66 13.94 14.79
N THR A 929 -5.56 14.69 14.71
CA THR A 929 -5.55 16.12 14.38
C THR A 929 -5.06 16.39 12.96
N TYR A 930 -5.06 17.66 12.56
CA TYR A 930 -4.34 18.16 11.39
C TYR A 930 -2.83 17.92 11.52
N GLY A 931 -2.18 17.60 10.40
CA GLY A 931 -0.73 17.50 10.31
C GLY A 931 -0.35 16.71 9.08
N TYR A 932 0.53 17.29 8.25
CA TYR A 932 0.87 16.72 6.95
C TYR A 932 2.35 16.87 6.62
N ASP A 933 2.92 15.90 5.93
CA ASP A 933 4.28 15.98 5.40
C ASP A 933 4.40 17.03 4.28
N PRO A 934 5.43 17.90 4.25
CA PRO A 934 5.51 19.00 3.30
C PRO A 934 5.85 18.61 1.87
N VAL A 935 6.25 17.35 1.62
CA VAL A 935 6.58 16.86 0.28
C VAL A 935 5.39 16.11 -0.32
N THR A 936 4.68 15.35 0.51
CA THR A 936 3.70 14.36 0.05
C THR A 936 2.30 14.56 0.61
N LEU A 937 2.14 15.47 1.57
CA LEU A 937 0.92 15.67 2.35
C LEU A 937 0.41 14.38 3.03
N MET A 938 1.32 13.45 3.34
CA MET A 938 1.02 12.31 4.21
C MET A 938 0.56 12.80 5.57
N GLN A 939 -0.54 12.24 6.08
CA GLN A 939 -1.12 12.62 7.37
C GLN A 939 -0.27 12.19 8.58
N GLU A 940 -0.38 12.96 9.68
CA GLU A 940 0.25 12.69 10.97
C GLU A 940 -0.72 11.96 11.91
N THR A 941 -0.59 10.62 11.99
CA THR A 941 -1.42 9.78 12.90
C THR A 941 -0.57 9.03 13.93
N LYS A 942 0.73 9.30 13.97
CA LYS A 942 1.67 8.64 14.89
C LYS A 942 2.05 9.53 16.07
N VAL A 943 1.84 10.83 15.98
CA VAL A 943 2.14 11.77 17.05
C VAL A 943 1.13 12.89 17.05
N THR A 944 0.25 12.91 18.04
CA THR A 944 -0.59 14.06 18.36
C THR A 944 -0.83 14.08 19.87
N LEU A 945 -1.69 14.98 20.34
CA LEU A 945 -2.05 15.12 21.74
C LEU A 945 -3.50 14.73 21.98
N CYS A 946 -3.76 14.10 23.13
CA CYS A 946 -5.09 13.81 23.60
C CYS A 946 -5.26 14.07 25.11
N ASN A 947 -6.52 14.10 25.51
CA ASN A 947 -6.97 14.02 26.88
C ASN A 947 -7.83 12.75 27.02
N ILE A 948 -7.71 12.06 28.14
CA ILE A 948 -8.47 10.85 28.46
C ILE A 948 -9.26 11.09 29.73
N ARG A 949 -10.56 10.80 29.70
CA ARG A 949 -11.45 10.91 30.86
C ARG A 949 -12.38 9.73 30.95
N LYS A 950 -12.83 9.39 32.16
CA LYS A 950 -13.87 8.37 32.36
C LYS A 950 -15.17 8.78 31.65
N ALA A 951 -15.83 7.82 31.00
CA ALA A 951 -17.01 8.07 30.16
C ALA A 951 -18.35 8.12 30.87
#